data_AF-U3I8Q9-F1
#
_entry.id   AF-U3I8Q9-F1
#
_cell.length_a   1.000
_cell.length_b   1.000
_cell.length_c   1.000
_cell.angle_alpha   90.00
_cell.angle_beta   90.00
_cell.angle_gamma   90.00
#
_symmetry.space_group_name_H-M   'P 1'
#
loop_
_entity.id
_entity.type
_entity.pdbx_description
1 polymer ?
#
loop_
_entity_poly.entity_id
_entity_poly.type
_entity_poly.pdbx_seq_one_letter_code
_entity_poly.pdbx_strand_id
1 'polypeptide(L)'
;MSCYTLLSILPEPVGTSFMLFSSVLVYSFLQRQIFQLWKHTKMVPHAETSNALPFVLLFLFPLLLSGAWFPKSLPCDVEASEGSVRVDCSDRRLTEVPRGIPANATNLTLTINHIPHIYPTSFAYLERLVEIDFRCNCVPVRLGPKDHVCTRTPTIENGSFAALTRLKSLYLDANQLSEIPRGLPSTLSLLSLEANSISSIQKANLSELRNIEILYLGQNCYYRNPCNVSFEIEQTAFLDLKNLTVLSLKSNNITHIPPNLSSTLKELYIYNNIIQEVQEYDLSALHNLEILDLSGNCPRCYNAPYPCVPCPNNALKIHSKAFYSLKKLRILRLHSNSLRNIPSSWFKNTRNLEELDLSQNFLMKEIGDAQFLKFVPRLVELDLSFNFELQMYSPSLNLSKTFSTLSNLEILRIRGYVFKELKKENLYPLLNLRNLTVLDLGTNFIKVADLTVFKRFQALKVIDLSVNKISPSSSESNSYGICSNPRISVEQRNRQVLQEMHYFRYDEYGRSCKSKDKEANSYRPSVNRDCLDYGKTLDLSRNNIFFISPSDFQDLDFLRCLNLSGNAISQTLNGSEFHYLSGLKYLDFSNNRIDLLYSTAFEELKLLEILDLSNNKHYFLAEGVTHVLNFMKNLAYLKKLMMNENEISTSISTGMESQSLKILEFRGNRLDVLWMDGNARYLSFFKNLTNLEKLDISFNSLSFLPSDVFEAMPPELKILNLTNNRLKAFKWGKLYLLKKLTTLDLSNNLLTTVPRELSNCTSTLQELILRNNHIQRLTKYFLRGAIGLQYLDLSSNKIQIIKKSSFPENVINNLKMLLLHGNPFKCNCDAVWFVWWINQTQVTIPLLATDVTCAGPGAHKGKSLVFLDLYTCELDTSYLIMYALSASAVLGFMVFAVMSHLYFWDVWYSYHYCTAKLKGYRRLPLQDTCYDAFIAFDNTDPAVNEWVMTELVEKLEDQKTRKFNLCLEERDWLPGQPVFDNLSQSIQLSKKTIFVLTNKYIKSGSFKTTFYMAHQRLLDEKIDVIILIFLEKILQKSRYVRLRKRLCRSSVLEWPTNPRSQPYFWQTLKNAIATCNTLAYNNLLQETV
;
A
#
# COMPACT_ATOMS: atom_id res chain seq x y z
N MET A 1 -19.40 -18.03 52.31
CA MET A 1 -18.73 -16.76 51.95
C MET A 1 -19.21 -16.39 50.54
N SER A 2 -20.36 -15.74 50.31
CA SER A 2 -21.15 -14.77 51.11
C SER A 2 -20.48 -13.39 51.17
N CYS A 3 -21.07 -12.25 50.78
CA CYS A 3 -22.31 -11.90 50.02
C CYS A 3 -22.02 -10.56 49.26
N TYR A 4 -22.81 -9.95 48.36
CA TYR A 4 -24.20 -10.08 47.85
C TYR A 4 -24.13 -10.23 46.27
N THR A 5 -25.12 -10.17 45.35
CA THR A 5 -26.51 -9.68 45.18
C THR A 5 -26.71 -8.13 45.15
N LEU A 6 -27.61 -7.52 44.36
CA LEU A 6 -28.62 -7.99 43.36
C LEU A 6 -28.28 -7.44 41.93
N LEU A 7 -28.56 -8.09 40.78
CA LEU A 7 -29.83 -8.54 40.14
C LEU A 7 -30.77 -7.37 39.75
N SER A 8 -30.98 -7.04 38.46
CA SER A 8 -31.96 -7.65 37.51
C SER A 8 -32.20 -6.65 36.31
N ILE A 9 -32.83 -6.88 35.13
CA ILE A 9 -33.36 -8.03 34.35
C ILE A 9 -33.54 -7.63 32.83
N LEU A 10 -33.98 -8.54 31.95
CA LEU A 10 -34.29 -8.41 30.48
C LEU A 10 -35.80 -8.12 30.20
N PRO A 11 -36.35 -7.97 28.95
CA PRO A 11 -35.85 -7.59 27.61
C PRO A 11 -36.71 -6.45 26.92
N GLU A 12 -36.75 -6.39 25.57
CA GLU A 12 -37.57 -5.52 24.67
C GLU A 12 -39.08 -5.94 24.57
N PRO A 13 -39.98 -5.43 23.67
CA PRO A 13 -39.93 -4.32 22.67
C PRO A 13 -41.24 -3.44 22.59
N VAL A 14 -41.55 -2.86 21.40
CA VAL A 14 -42.86 -2.31 20.88
C VAL A 14 -43.11 -0.79 20.97
N GLY A 15 -43.61 -0.19 19.85
CA GLY A 15 -44.45 1.03 19.87
C GLY A 15 -44.23 2.04 18.73
N THR A 16 -45.09 2.07 17.71
CA THR A 16 -45.16 3.16 16.69
C THR A 16 -46.57 3.77 16.62
N SER A 17 -46.67 5.08 16.34
CA SER A 17 -47.59 5.72 15.36
C SER A 17 -48.02 7.16 15.71
N PHE A 18 -48.44 7.91 14.66
CA PHE A 18 -49.03 9.27 14.63
C PHE A 18 -48.11 10.44 15.07
N MET A 19 -47.83 11.50 14.28
CA MET A 19 -48.67 12.48 13.53
C MET A 19 -49.31 13.55 14.44
N LEU A 20 -49.39 14.85 14.10
CA LEU A 20 -49.14 15.56 12.82
C LEU A 20 -48.91 17.10 13.01
N PHE A 21 -48.64 17.81 11.89
CA PHE A 21 -48.80 19.25 11.63
C PHE A 21 -48.09 20.34 12.47
N SER A 22 -46.96 20.84 11.97
CA SER A 22 -46.84 22.14 11.25
C SER A 22 -45.35 22.51 11.06
N SER A 23 -44.85 22.76 9.86
CA SER A 23 -45.05 24.04 9.16
C SER A 23 -44.70 23.93 7.67
N VAL A 24 -45.65 23.46 6.84
CA VAL A 24 -45.53 23.55 5.38
C VAL A 24 -45.94 24.96 4.93
N LEU A 25 -45.00 25.90 4.94
CA LEU A 25 -45.07 27.23 4.31
C LEU A 25 -43.67 27.88 4.32
N VAL A 26 -43.34 28.69 3.30
CA VAL A 26 -42.08 29.42 3.00
C VAL A 26 -41.20 28.84 1.88
N TYR A 27 -40.81 27.55 1.91
CA TYR A 27 -39.78 27.04 0.98
C TYR A 27 -40.17 27.01 -0.52
N SER A 28 -41.44 27.26 -0.86
CA SER A 28 -41.94 27.30 -2.24
C SER A 28 -41.80 28.66 -2.95
N PHE A 29 -41.32 29.72 -2.28
CA PHE A 29 -41.38 31.08 -2.84
C PHE A 29 -40.08 31.57 -3.51
N LEU A 30 -38.92 31.03 -3.16
CA LEU A 30 -37.61 31.55 -3.62
C LEU A 30 -37.14 31.02 -4.98
N GLN A 31 -37.69 29.90 -5.47
CA GLN A 31 -37.20 29.23 -6.68
C GLN A 31 -37.77 29.79 -8.00
N ARG A 32 -38.43 30.96 -7.98
CA ARG A 32 -39.18 31.49 -9.15
C ARG A 32 -38.80 32.90 -9.63
N GLN A 33 -37.85 33.61 -9.01
CA GLN A 33 -37.50 34.99 -9.41
C GLN A 33 -36.14 35.19 -10.11
N ILE A 34 -35.21 34.24 -10.04
CA ILE A 34 -33.85 34.41 -10.61
C ILE A 34 -33.82 34.20 -12.15
N PHE A 35 -34.89 33.66 -12.75
CA PHE A 35 -34.92 33.23 -14.16
C PHE A 35 -35.48 34.26 -15.17
N GLN A 36 -35.48 35.57 -14.84
CA GLN A 36 -36.21 36.60 -15.61
C GLN A 36 -35.41 37.87 -16.01
N LEU A 37 -34.21 38.12 -15.47
CA LEU A 37 -33.56 39.44 -15.57
C LEU A 37 -32.13 39.44 -16.16
N TRP A 38 -31.85 38.59 -17.16
CA TRP A 38 -30.60 38.66 -17.94
C TRP A 38 -30.84 38.55 -19.45
N LYS A 39 -31.56 39.53 -20.02
CA LYS A 39 -31.79 39.66 -21.47
C LYS A 39 -32.05 41.13 -21.86
N HIS A 40 -31.27 41.66 -22.81
CA HIS A 40 -31.32 43.04 -23.34
C HIS A 40 -30.86 44.14 -22.33
N THR A 41 -30.18 45.25 -22.70
CA THR A 41 -29.65 45.71 -24.01
C THR A 41 -28.43 46.65 -23.89
N LYS A 42 -27.74 46.86 -25.03
CA LYS A 42 -26.60 47.76 -25.33
C LYS A 42 -26.71 49.21 -24.81
N MET A 43 -25.57 49.86 -24.52
CA MET A 43 -25.02 50.99 -25.34
C MET A 43 -23.56 51.38 -24.95
N VAL A 44 -22.89 52.17 -25.81
CA VAL A 44 -21.42 52.45 -25.88
C VAL A 44 -21.25 53.86 -26.48
N PRO A 45 -20.45 54.80 -25.90
CA PRO A 45 -18.97 54.87 -26.05
C PRO A 45 -18.26 55.26 -24.71
N HIS A 46 -17.00 55.73 -24.58
CA HIS A 46 -15.95 56.22 -25.52
C HIS A 46 -14.53 56.04 -24.90
N ALA A 47 -13.51 55.85 -25.77
CA ALA A 47 -12.08 56.25 -25.67
C ALA A 47 -11.22 55.82 -24.42
N GLU A 48 -9.92 55.50 -24.52
CA GLU A 48 -8.96 55.56 -25.63
C GLU A 48 -7.76 54.58 -25.42
N THR A 49 -7.22 53.98 -26.50
CA THR A 49 -5.84 53.42 -26.74
C THR A 49 -5.06 52.63 -25.63
N SER A 50 -4.19 51.66 -25.94
CA SER A 50 -3.91 50.87 -27.16
C SER A 50 -3.02 49.68 -26.82
N ASN A 51 -3.19 48.57 -27.56
CA ASN A 51 -2.26 47.48 -27.91
C ASN A 51 -2.88 46.10 -27.66
N ALA A 52 -2.96 45.29 -28.73
CA ALA A 52 -3.80 44.10 -28.77
C ALA A 52 -3.05 42.86 -29.24
N LEU A 53 -3.27 41.75 -28.51
CA LEU A 53 -3.09 40.36 -28.93
C LEU A 53 -1.63 39.90 -29.25
N PRO A 54 -1.33 38.58 -29.25
CA PRO A 54 -2.24 37.43 -29.30
C PRO A 54 -2.43 36.66 -27.99
N PHE A 55 -3.69 36.52 -27.55
CA PHE A 55 -4.10 35.65 -26.43
C PHE A 55 -5.17 34.63 -26.86
N VAL A 56 -5.03 34.07 -28.07
CA VAL A 56 -6.03 33.18 -28.72
C VAL A 56 -5.45 31.80 -29.09
N LEU A 57 -4.13 31.61 -29.06
CA LEU A 57 -3.46 30.36 -29.45
C LEU A 57 -3.27 29.33 -28.30
N LEU A 58 -3.87 29.56 -27.14
CA LEU A 58 -3.64 28.79 -25.91
C LEU A 58 -4.79 27.83 -25.51
N PHE A 59 -5.76 27.60 -26.40
CA PHE A 59 -6.92 26.73 -26.15
C PHE A 59 -7.06 25.52 -27.12
N LEU A 60 -6.00 25.19 -27.88
CA LEU A 60 -5.99 24.05 -28.82
C LEU A 60 -4.84 23.03 -28.61
N PHE A 61 -4.11 23.11 -27.50
CA PHE A 61 -3.24 22.03 -27.01
C PHE A 61 -3.56 21.80 -25.53
N PRO A 62 -4.23 20.68 -25.20
CA PRO A 62 -3.46 19.50 -24.85
C PRO A 62 -3.99 18.23 -25.54
N LEU A 63 -3.53 17.98 -26.77
CA LEU A 63 -3.86 16.75 -27.53
C LEU A 63 -2.62 16.09 -28.15
N LEU A 64 -1.45 16.25 -27.48
CA LEU A 64 -0.16 15.72 -27.94
C LEU A 64 0.81 15.37 -26.79
N LEU A 65 0.29 14.76 -25.71
CA LEU A 65 1.08 14.00 -24.74
C LEU A 65 0.29 12.72 -24.39
N SER A 66 0.66 11.59 -24.97
CA SER A 66 -0.05 10.31 -24.85
C SER A 66 0.27 9.55 -23.56
N GLY A 67 0.12 10.21 -22.42
CA GLY A 67 0.05 9.55 -21.11
C GLY A 67 -1.39 9.11 -20.84
N ALA A 68 -1.70 7.83 -21.00
CA ALA A 68 -3.03 7.30 -20.73
C ALA A 68 -3.36 7.41 -19.22
N TRP A 69 -4.31 8.28 -18.87
CA TRP A 69 -4.60 8.62 -17.48
C TRP A 69 -5.52 7.57 -16.85
N PHE A 70 -4.93 6.63 -16.11
CA PHE A 70 -5.66 5.51 -15.49
C PHE A 70 -6.07 5.81 -14.04
N PRO A 71 -7.27 5.38 -13.60
CA PRO A 71 -7.75 5.64 -12.25
C PRO A 71 -7.01 4.80 -11.20
N LYS A 72 -6.27 5.44 -10.29
CA LYS A 72 -5.49 4.78 -9.22
C LYS A 72 -6.32 4.01 -8.19
N SER A 73 -7.63 4.20 -8.21
CA SER A 73 -8.60 3.38 -7.46
C SER A 73 -8.76 1.97 -8.02
N LEU A 74 -8.27 1.70 -9.25
CA LEU A 74 -8.28 0.35 -9.82
C LEU A 74 -7.30 -0.55 -9.05
N PRO A 75 -7.73 -1.72 -8.53
CA PRO A 75 -6.88 -2.64 -7.77
C PRO A 75 -5.96 -3.51 -8.63
N CYS A 76 -5.61 -3.04 -9.83
CA CYS A 76 -4.85 -3.76 -10.84
C CYS A 76 -3.70 -2.88 -11.33
N ASP A 77 -2.55 -3.48 -11.61
CA ASP A 77 -1.43 -2.75 -12.20
C ASP A 77 -1.68 -2.61 -13.71
N VAL A 78 -1.46 -1.43 -14.28
CA VAL A 78 -1.77 -1.14 -15.70
C VAL A 78 -0.49 -0.81 -16.47
N GLU A 79 -0.19 -1.62 -17.47
CA GLU A 79 0.95 -1.45 -18.37
C GLU A 79 0.43 -1.05 -19.77
N ALA A 80 0.85 0.12 -20.25
CA ALA A 80 0.54 0.60 -21.59
C ALA A 80 1.80 0.55 -22.47
N SER A 81 1.68 -0.04 -23.65
CA SER A 81 2.70 -0.06 -24.69
C SER A 81 2.09 0.34 -26.04
N GLU A 82 2.90 0.48 -27.09
CA GLU A 82 2.41 0.86 -28.41
C GLU A 82 1.39 -0.16 -28.95
N GLY A 83 0.11 0.22 -28.94
CA GLY A 83 -1.00 -0.60 -29.44
C GLY A 83 -1.59 -1.64 -28.46
N SER A 84 -1.03 -1.82 -27.25
CA SER A 84 -1.59 -2.74 -26.25
C SER A 84 -1.66 -2.17 -24.84
N VAL A 85 -2.70 -2.55 -24.09
CA VAL A 85 -2.93 -2.11 -22.70
C VAL A 85 -3.27 -3.35 -21.87
N ARG A 86 -2.33 -3.74 -21.02
CA ARG A 86 -2.46 -4.86 -20.09
C ARG A 86 -2.93 -4.35 -18.73
N VAL A 87 -3.92 -5.03 -18.18
CA VAL A 87 -4.48 -4.78 -16.85
C VAL A 87 -4.29 -6.05 -16.02
N ASP A 88 -3.44 -5.98 -15.00
CA ASP A 88 -3.04 -7.14 -14.22
C ASP A 88 -3.52 -7.05 -12.77
N CYS A 89 -4.58 -7.83 -12.50
CA CYS A 89 -5.25 -7.92 -11.21
C CYS A 89 -4.87 -9.21 -10.45
N SER A 90 -3.69 -9.79 -10.71
CA SER A 90 -3.26 -11.05 -10.06
C SER A 90 -3.02 -10.94 -8.56
N ASP A 91 -3.52 -11.94 -7.81
CA ASP A 91 -3.31 -12.09 -6.35
C ASP A 91 -3.82 -10.87 -5.54
N ARG A 92 -4.97 -10.30 -5.95
CA ARG A 92 -5.57 -9.07 -5.40
C ARG A 92 -6.77 -9.32 -4.47
N ARG A 93 -7.12 -10.60 -4.24
CA ARG A 93 -8.25 -11.07 -3.40
C ARG A 93 -9.62 -10.51 -3.80
N LEU A 94 -9.81 -10.17 -5.08
CA LEU A 94 -11.04 -9.55 -5.59
C LEU A 94 -12.24 -10.50 -5.49
N THR A 95 -13.41 -9.93 -5.18
CA THR A 95 -14.69 -10.65 -5.09
C THR A 95 -15.70 -10.24 -6.18
N GLU A 96 -15.43 -9.16 -6.91
CA GLU A 96 -16.11 -8.79 -8.17
C GLU A 96 -15.08 -8.39 -9.24
N VAL A 97 -15.47 -8.37 -10.51
CA VAL A 97 -14.65 -7.78 -11.58
C VAL A 97 -14.56 -6.26 -11.33
N PRO A 98 -13.37 -5.66 -11.23
CA PRO A 98 -13.25 -4.24 -10.87
C PRO A 98 -13.95 -3.29 -11.84
N ARG A 99 -14.65 -2.30 -11.27
CA ARG A 99 -15.29 -1.23 -12.03
C ARG A 99 -14.24 -0.14 -12.33
N GLY A 100 -14.20 0.32 -13.58
CA GLY A 100 -13.19 1.31 -14.02
C GLY A 100 -11.95 0.72 -14.70
N ILE A 101 -12.02 -0.54 -15.17
CA ILE A 101 -11.04 -1.08 -16.12
C ILE A 101 -11.06 -0.20 -17.39
N PRO A 102 -9.91 0.16 -17.99
CA PRO A 102 -9.90 1.02 -19.17
C PRO A 102 -10.58 0.36 -20.39
N ALA A 103 -11.48 1.07 -21.07
CA ALA A 103 -12.18 0.57 -22.27
C ALA A 103 -11.24 0.32 -23.48
N ASN A 104 -9.99 0.75 -23.40
CA ASN A 104 -8.93 0.43 -24.36
C ASN A 104 -8.05 -0.77 -23.95
N ALA A 105 -8.35 -1.47 -22.85
CA ALA A 105 -7.65 -2.67 -22.44
C ALA A 105 -7.72 -3.77 -23.51
N THR A 106 -6.58 -4.43 -23.75
CA THR A 106 -6.46 -5.56 -24.69
C THR A 106 -6.26 -6.89 -23.97
N ASN A 107 -5.63 -6.87 -22.80
CA ASN A 107 -5.33 -8.06 -22.00
C ASN A 107 -5.76 -7.83 -20.55
N LEU A 108 -6.64 -8.69 -20.03
CA LEU A 108 -7.13 -8.61 -18.64
C LEU A 108 -6.75 -9.88 -17.88
N THR A 109 -5.92 -9.75 -16.85
CA THR A 109 -5.55 -10.85 -15.95
C THR A 109 -6.28 -10.70 -14.62
N LEU A 110 -7.04 -11.71 -14.21
CA LEU A 110 -7.84 -11.81 -12.99
C LEU A 110 -7.50 -13.08 -12.17
N THR A 111 -6.33 -13.71 -12.42
CA THR A 111 -5.95 -14.98 -11.76
C THR A 111 -5.67 -14.83 -10.26
N ILE A 112 -5.96 -15.89 -9.49
CA ILE A 112 -5.80 -15.95 -8.01
C ILE A 112 -6.61 -14.83 -7.32
N ASN A 113 -7.91 -14.85 -7.57
CA ASN A 113 -8.91 -14.02 -6.87
C ASN A 113 -10.04 -14.92 -6.37
N HIS A 114 -11.14 -14.33 -5.89
CA HIS A 114 -12.27 -15.05 -5.28
C HIS A 114 -13.60 -14.60 -5.90
N ILE A 115 -13.62 -14.36 -7.23
CA ILE A 115 -14.78 -13.82 -7.94
C ILE A 115 -15.79 -14.96 -8.18
N PRO A 116 -17.00 -14.93 -7.56
CA PRO A 116 -17.92 -16.08 -7.55
C PRO A 116 -18.97 -16.05 -8.68
N HIS A 117 -19.10 -14.93 -9.40
CA HIS A 117 -20.14 -14.72 -10.40
C HIS A 117 -19.59 -13.88 -11.57
N ILE A 118 -19.84 -14.32 -12.80
CA ILE A 118 -19.66 -13.54 -14.03
C ILE A 118 -21.03 -13.37 -14.69
N TYR A 119 -21.40 -12.11 -14.94
CA TYR A 119 -22.63 -11.68 -15.62
C TYR A 119 -22.34 -11.20 -17.05
N PRO A 120 -23.33 -11.18 -17.97
CA PRO A 120 -23.20 -10.60 -19.32
C PRO A 120 -22.79 -9.13 -19.35
N THR A 121 -23.03 -8.37 -18.28
CA THR A 121 -22.61 -6.97 -18.15
C THR A 121 -21.15 -6.80 -17.70
N SER A 122 -20.49 -7.84 -17.16
CA SER A 122 -19.18 -7.74 -16.50
C SER A 122 -18.06 -7.24 -17.42
N PHE A 123 -18.13 -7.61 -18.71
CA PHE A 123 -17.13 -7.25 -19.72
C PHE A 123 -17.73 -6.45 -20.89
N ALA A 124 -19.03 -6.13 -20.87
CA ALA A 124 -19.75 -5.58 -22.03
C ALA A 124 -19.20 -4.24 -22.56
N TYR A 125 -18.52 -3.47 -21.70
CA TYR A 125 -17.90 -2.18 -22.05
C TYR A 125 -16.42 -2.28 -22.48
N LEU A 126 -15.87 -3.49 -22.57
CA LEU A 126 -14.45 -3.79 -22.82
C LEU A 126 -14.24 -4.41 -24.21
N GLU A 127 -14.89 -3.84 -25.23
CA GLU A 127 -14.93 -4.33 -26.64
C GLU A 127 -13.56 -4.60 -27.28
N ARG A 128 -12.48 -4.02 -26.74
CA ARG A 128 -11.11 -4.18 -27.25
C ARG A 128 -10.33 -5.36 -26.67
N LEU A 129 -10.89 -6.11 -25.73
CA LEU A 129 -10.23 -7.28 -25.15
C LEU A 129 -9.95 -8.35 -26.22
N VAL A 130 -8.70 -8.75 -26.29
CA VAL A 130 -8.17 -9.86 -27.09
C VAL A 130 -7.89 -11.08 -26.20
N GLU A 131 -7.56 -10.86 -24.93
CA GLU A 131 -7.25 -11.90 -23.95
C GLU A 131 -7.92 -11.65 -22.59
N ILE A 132 -8.54 -12.71 -22.03
CA ILE A 132 -8.97 -12.78 -20.63
C ILE A 132 -8.31 -14.00 -19.97
N ASP A 133 -7.62 -13.76 -18.86
CA ASP A 133 -7.12 -14.80 -17.95
C ASP A 133 -7.90 -14.72 -16.62
N PHE A 134 -8.81 -15.68 -16.40
CA PHE A 134 -9.63 -15.80 -15.20
C PHE A 134 -9.29 -17.07 -14.39
N ARG A 135 -8.06 -17.58 -14.52
CA ARG A 135 -7.66 -18.86 -13.91
C ARG A 135 -7.69 -18.81 -12.38
N CYS A 136 -7.84 -19.97 -11.76
CA CYS A 136 -7.64 -20.17 -10.32
C CYS A 136 -8.45 -19.23 -9.41
N ASN A 137 -9.68 -18.84 -9.81
CA ASN A 137 -10.63 -18.17 -8.92
C ASN A 137 -11.36 -19.16 -7.98
N CYS A 138 -11.33 -20.46 -8.29
CA CYS A 138 -11.88 -21.51 -7.44
C CYS A 138 -11.14 -22.85 -7.61
N VAL A 139 -9.87 -22.89 -7.24
CA VAL A 139 -8.98 -24.06 -7.42
C VAL A 139 -9.55 -25.32 -6.72
N PRO A 140 -9.56 -26.51 -7.36
CA PRO A 140 -10.04 -27.74 -6.73
C PRO A 140 -9.36 -28.05 -5.39
N VAL A 141 -10.12 -28.63 -4.45
CA VAL A 141 -9.73 -28.78 -3.03
C VAL A 141 -8.39 -29.50 -2.80
N ARG A 142 -7.96 -30.41 -3.68
CA ARG A 142 -6.68 -31.14 -3.61
C ARG A 142 -5.51 -30.43 -4.33
N LEU A 143 -5.80 -29.39 -5.10
CA LEU A 143 -4.83 -28.54 -5.81
C LEU A 143 -4.56 -27.23 -5.08
N GLY A 144 -5.59 -26.59 -4.54
CA GLY A 144 -5.53 -25.28 -3.90
C GLY A 144 -4.93 -25.23 -2.49
N PRO A 145 -4.73 -24.02 -1.94
CA PRO A 145 -4.33 -23.79 -0.55
C PRO A 145 -5.34 -24.38 0.44
N LYS A 146 -4.91 -24.61 1.69
CA LYS A 146 -5.73 -25.26 2.75
C LYS A 146 -6.31 -24.28 3.75
N ASP A 147 -5.70 -23.12 3.84
CA ASP A 147 -6.12 -21.91 4.54
C ASP A 147 -7.30 -21.20 3.83
N HIS A 148 -7.37 -21.28 2.50
CA HIS A 148 -8.42 -20.67 1.67
C HIS A 148 -9.00 -21.67 0.66
N VAL A 149 -9.83 -22.60 1.13
CA VAL A 149 -10.51 -23.59 0.28
C VAL A 149 -11.75 -22.97 -0.36
N CYS A 150 -11.85 -23.02 -1.70
CA CYS A 150 -13.07 -22.61 -2.39
C CYS A 150 -14.23 -23.57 -2.11
N THR A 151 -15.36 -23.06 -1.60
CA THR A 151 -16.54 -23.85 -1.18
C THR A 151 -17.71 -23.80 -2.16
N ARG A 152 -17.71 -22.88 -3.12
CA ARG A 152 -18.76 -22.69 -4.13
C ARG A 152 -18.14 -22.38 -5.48
N THR A 153 -18.51 -23.13 -6.51
CA THR A 153 -18.01 -22.93 -7.87
C THR A 153 -18.46 -21.57 -8.44
N PRO A 154 -17.63 -20.88 -9.25
CA PRO A 154 -18.02 -19.62 -9.86
C PRO A 154 -19.08 -19.86 -10.94
N THR A 155 -20.20 -19.13 -10.91
CA THR A 155 -21.20 -19.24 -11.97
C THR A 155 -20.89 -18.27 -13.10
N ILE A 156 -20.76 -18.79 -14.31
CA ILE A 156 -20.62 -18.00 -15.54
C ILE A 156 -21.96 -18.05 -16.27
N GLU A 157 -22.66 -16.93 -16.38
CA GLU A 157 -23.93 -16.88 -17.10
C GLU A 157 -23.73 -17.04 -18.61
N ASN A 158 -24.66 -17.72 -19.29
CA ASN A 158 -24.59 -17.94 -20.74
C ASN A 158 -24.56 -16.60 -21.50
N GLY A 159 -23.66 -16.47 -22.46
CA GLY A 159 -23.42 -15.23 -23.20
C GLY A 159 -22.50 -14.22 -22.49
N SER A 160 -21.89 -14.56 -21.34
CA SER A 160 -20.99 -13.66 -20.59
C SER A 160 -19.82 -13.06 -21.39
N PHE A 161 -19.44 -13.71 -22.50
CA PHE A 161 -18.35 -13.28 -23.38
C PHE A 161 -18.82 -12.86 -24.79
N ALA A 162 -20.13 -12.95 -25.09
CA ALA A 162 -20.67 -12.78 -26.44
C ALA A 162 -20.49 -11.35 -27.01
N ALA A 163 -20.43 -10.34 -26.14
CA ALA A 163 -20.17 -8.95 -26.54
C ALA A 163 -18.73 -8.70 -27.00
N LEU A 164 -17.79 -9.60 -26.68
CA LEU A 164 -16.35 -9.40 -26.90
C LEU A 164 -15.94 -9.82 -28.31
N THR A 165 -16.36 -9.05 -29.31
CA THR A 165 -16.14 -9.27 -30.75
C THR A 165 -14.67 -9.29 -31.22
N ARG A 166 -13.71 -9.12 -30.30
CA ARG A 166 -12.26 -9.18 -30.55
C ARG A 166 -11.53 -10.24 -29.72
N LEU A 167 -12.23 -10.96 -28.85
CA LEU A 167 -11.63 -11.95 -27.96
C LEU A 167 -11.07 -13.12 -28.77
N LYS A 168 -9.79 -13.43 -28.54
CA LYS A 168 -9.06 -14.55 -29.13
C LYS A 168 -8.67 -15.61 -28.10
N SER A 169 -8.24 -15.18 -26.91
CA SER A 169 -7.73 -16.07 -25.86
C SER A 169 -8.58 -15.98 -24.59
N LEU A 170 -9.07 -17.11 -24.11
CA LEU A 170 -9.85 -17.22 -22.87
C LEU A 170 -9.30 -18.36 -22.00
N TYR A 171 -8.80 -18.01 -20.82
CA TYR A 171 -8.32 -18.97 -19.82
C TYR A 171 -9.27 -19.05 -18.62
N LEU A 172 -9.83 -20.23 -18.40
CA LEU A 172 -10.79 -20.56 -17.33
C LEU A 172 -10.27 -21.73 -16.46
N ASP A 173 -8.97 -22.01 -16.49
CA ASP A 173 -8.33 -23.12 -15.77
C ASP A 173 -8.57 -23.04 -14.24
N ALA A 174 -8.72 -24.18 -13.58
CA ALA A 174 -8.82 -24.33 -12.12
C ALA A 174 -9.94 -23.50 -11.46
N ASN A 175 -11.15 -23.58 -12.02
CA ASN A 175 -12.35 -22.92 -11.50
C ASN A 175 -13.47 -23.91 -11.10
N GLN A 176 -13.22 -25.22 -11.09
CA GLN A 176 -14.21 -26.27 -10.79
C GLN A 176 -15.48 -26.21 -11.67
N LEU A 177 -15.35 -25.74 -12.92
CA LEU A 177 -16.45 -25.73 -13.89
C LEU A 177 -16.85 -27.16 -14.29
N SER A 178 -18.14 -27.47 -14.31
CA SER A 178 -18.66 -28.80 -14.69
C SER A 178 -18.99 -28.95 -16.19
N GLU A 179 -19.21 -27.84 -16.90
CA GLU A 179 -19.45 -27.81 -18.35
C GLU A 179 -18.68 -26.66 -19.03
N ILE A 180 -18.63 -26.68 -20.35
CA ILE A 180 -18.09 -25.58 -21.17
C ILE A 180 -19.12 -24.44 -21.22
N PRO A 181 -18.78 -23.19 -20.85
CA PRO A 181 -19.72 -22.06 -20.93
C PRO A 181 -20.22 -21.81 -22.35
N ARG A 182 -21.50 -21.41 -22.49
CA ARG A 182 -22.16 -21.16 -23.79
C ARG A 182 -22.25 -19.69 -24.13
N GLY A 183 -22.45 -19.37 -25.41
CA GLY A 183 -22.40 -18.00 -25.92
C GLY A 183 -20.97 -17.47 -25.97
N LEU A 184 -20.02 -18.29 -26.42
CA LEU A 184 -18.64 -17.88 -26.64
C LEU A 184 -18.50 -17.17 -28.00
N PRO A 185 -17.67 -16.11 -28.12
CA PRO A 185 -17.54 -15.36 -29.35
C PRO A 185 -16.83 -16.20 -30.43
N SER A 186 -17.33 -16.14 -31.66
CA SER A 186 -16.81 -16.92 -32.81
C SER A 186 -15.42 -16.50 -33.29
N THR A 187 -14.83 -15.46 -32.68
CA THR A 187 -13.43 -15.02 -32.89
C THR A 187 -12.43 -15.75 -32.00
N LEU A 188 -12.89 -16.57 -31.04
CA LEU A 188 -12.04 -17.26 -30.08
C LEU A 188 -11.17 -18.31 -30.78
N SER A 189 -9.85 -18.17 -30.65
CA SER A 189 -8.84 -19.08 -31.21
C SER A 189 -8.17 -19.96 -30.15
N LEU A 190 -8.12 -19.51 -28.88
CA LEU A 190 -7.60 -20.27 -27.74
C LEU A 190 -8.61 -20.34 -26.60
N LEU A 191 -8.90 -21.56 -26.15
CA LEU A 191 -9.71 -21.85 -24.97
C LEU A 191 -8.95 -22.79 -24.03
N SER A 192 -8.83 -22.41 -22.76
CA SER A 192 -8.16 -23.19 -21.73
C SER A 192 -9.09 -23.48 -20.56
N LEU A 193 -9.28 -24.75 -20.24
CA LEU A 193 -10.18 -25.30 -19.24
C LEU A 193 -9.48 -26.37 -18.36
N GLU A 194 -8.16 -26.29 -18.18
CA GLU A 194 -7.41 -27.25 -17.37
C GLU A 194 -7.87 -27.27 -15.91
N ALA A 195 -7.79 -28.41 -15.23
CA ALA A 195 -8.08 -28.56 -13.79
C ALA A 195 -9.48 -28.07 -13.34
N ASN A 196 -10.47 -28.12 -14.24
CA ASN A 196 -11.89 -27.96 -13.91
C ASN A 196 -12.50 -29.31 -13.51
N SER A 197 -13.83 -29.45 -13.53
CA SER A 197 -14.54 -30.67 -13.12
C SER A 197 -15.41 -31.24 -14.26
N ILE A 198 -14.97 -31.05 -15.50
CA ILE A 198 -15.64 -31.54 -16.71
C ILE A 198 -15.34 -33.03 -16.87
N SER A 199 -16.38 -33.89 -16.93
CA SER A 199 -16.22 -35.34 -17.04
C SER A 199 -16.72 -35.94 -18.37
N SER A 200 -17.41 -35.16 -19.20
CA SER A 200 -17.94 -35.61 -20.49
C SER A 200 -17.87 -34.49 -21.53
N ILE A 201 -17.57 -34.84 -22.78
CA ILE A 201 -17.48 -33.90 -23.93
C ILE A 201 -18.40 -34.40 -25.05
N GLN A 202 -19.48 -33.65 -25.31
CA GLN A 202 -20.45 -33.93 -26.38
C GLN A 202 -20.28 -32.92 -27.53
N LYS A 203 -20.71 -33.28 -28.74
CA LYS A 203 -20.69 -32.39 -29.91
C LYS A 203 -21.44 -31.08 -29.66
N ALA A 204 -22.53 -31.13 -28.88
CA ALA A 204 -23.29 -29.94 -28.50
C ALA A 204 -22.41 -28.88 -27.80
N ASN A 205 -21.51 -29.29 -26.90
CA ASN A 205 -20.64 -28.37 -26.13
C ASN A 205 -19.60 -27.64 -26.99
N LEU A 206 -19.24 -28.20 -28.15
CA LEU A 206 -18.18 -27.69 -29.02
C LEU A 206 -18.73 -27.00 -30.29
N SER A 207 -20.05 -27.05 -30.51
CA SER A 207 -20.72 -26.58 -31.74
C SER A 207 -20.55 -25.07 -32.06
N GLU A 208 -20.31 -24.26 -31.04
CA GLU A 208 -20.02 -22.81 -31.14
C GLU A 208 -18.55 -22.54 -31.56
N LEU A 209 -17.61 -23.42 -31.21
CA LEU A 209 -16.15 -23.20 -31.24
C LEU A 209 -15.50 -23.43 -32.62
N ARG A 210 -16.22 -23.21 -33.71
CA ARG A 210 -15.81 -23.64 -35.07
C ARG A 210 -14.45 -23.11 -35.55
N ASN A 211 -14.03 -21.94 -35.06
CA ASN A 211 -12.79 -21.28 -35.42
C ASN A 211 -11.62 -21.56 -34.44
N ILE A 212 -11.82 -22.40 -33.42
CA ILE A 212 -10.81 -22.65 -32.39
C ILE A 212 -9.56 -23.32 -32.97
N GLU A 213 -8.39 -22.80 -32.60
CA GLU A 213 -7.08 -23.29 -33.04
C GLU A 213 -6.38 -24.07 -31.91
N ILE A 214 -6.61 -23.70 -30.65
CA ILE A 214 -5.94 -24.23 -29.47
C ILE A 214 -6.97 -24.55 -28.37
N LEU A 215 -7.03 -25.81 -27.94
CA LEU A 215 -7.97 -26.28 -26.92
C LEU A 215 -7.27 -27.11 -25.84
N TYR A 216 -7.24 -26.58 -24.60
CA TYR A 216 -6.70 -27.28 -23.44
C TYR A 216 -7.82 -27.75 -22.51
N LEU A 217 -7.99 -29.06 -22.35
CA LEU A 217 -9.03 -29.71 -21.54
C LEU A 217 -8.44 -30.64 -20.45
N GLY A 218 -7.12 -30.61 -20.21
CA GLY A 218 -6.43 -31.56 -19.34
C GLY A 218 -6.66 -31.38 -17.83
N GLN A 219 -6.14 -32.30 -17.02
CA GLN A 219 -6.20 -32.29 -15.54
C GLN A 219 -7.62 -32.28 -14.94
N ASN A 220 -8.67 -32.55 -15.74
CA ASN A 220 -10.07 -32.56 -15.29
C ASN A 220 -10.44 -33.85 -14.53
N CYS A 221 -9.70 -34.95 -14.71
CA CYS A 221 -9.91 -36.18 -13.94
C CYS A 221 -8.62 -36.96 -13.67
N TYR A 222 -8.04 -36.80 -12.48
CA TYR A 222 -6.83 -37.50 -12.02
C TYR A 222 -6.68 -37.49 -10.49
N TYR A 223 -5.58 -38.03 -9.93
CA TYR A 223 -5.45 -38.22 -8.47
C TYR A 223 -5.53 -36.93 -7.63
N ARG A 224 -5.11 -35.76 -8.16
CA ARG A 224 -5.29 -34.45 -7.50
C ARG A 224 -6.59 -33.74 -7.85
N ASN A 225 -7.41 -34.29 -8.74
CA ASN A 225 -8.70 -33.73 -9.13
C ASN A 225 -9.62 -34.88 -9.62
N PRO A 226 -10.14 -35.73 -8.72
CA PRO A 226 -10.83 -36.96 -9.11
C PRO A 226 -12.29 -36.68 -9.49
N CYS A 227 -12.72 -37.17 -10.66
CA CYS A 227 -14.12 -37.09 -11.12
C CYS A 227 -14.97 -38.32 -10.76
N ASN A 228 -14.36 -39.37 -10.18
CA ASN A 228 -14.98 -40.66 -9.82
C ASN A 228 -15.64 -41.47 -10.97
N VAL A 229 -15.47 -41.05 -12.23
CA VAL A 229 -15.94 -41.73 -13.43
C VAL A 229 -14.79 -41.88 -14.46
N SER A 230 -15.03 -42.62 -15.54
CA SER A 230 -14.24 -42.48 -16.77
C SER A 230 -14.62 -41.19 -17.48
N PHE A 231 -13.65 -40.50 -18.09
CA PHE A 231 -13.92 -39.30 -18.88
C PHE A 231 -14.45 -39.69 -20.26
N GLU A 232 -15.67 -39.27 -20.58
CA GLU A 232 -16.38 -39.69 -21.80
C GLU A 232 -16.26 -38.65 -22.92
N ILE A 233 -16.05 -39.13 -24.15
CA ILE A 233 -15.95 -38.29 -25.34
C ILE A 233 -16.85 -38.89 -26.41
N GLU A 234 -17.80 -38.11 -26.90
CA GLU A 234 -18.70 -38.52 -27.97
C GLU A 234 -17.93 -38.68 -29.30
N GLN A 235 -18.21 -39.74 -30.06
CA GLN A 235 -17.46 -40.08 -31.29
C GLN A 235 -17.49 -38.99 -32.37
N THR A 236 -18.42 -38.03 -32.33
CA THR A 236 -18.49 -36.90 -33.28
C THR A 236 -18.12 -35.55 -32.67
N ALA A 237 -17.68 -35.50 -31.41
CA ALA A 237 -17.44 -34.28 -30.64
C ALA A 237 -16.53 -33.26 -31.34
N PHE A 238 -15.38 -33.71 -31.85
CA PHE A 238 -14.37 -32.83 -32.46
C PHE A 238 -14.56 -32.62 -33.97
N LEU A 239 -15.56 -33.26 -34.60
CA LEU A 239 -15.72 -33.33 -36.07
C LEU A 239 -15.91 -31.96 -36.74
N ASP A 240 -16.50 -31.00 -36.04
CA ASP A 240 -16.79 -29.66 -36.57
C ASP A 240 -15.63 -28.66 -36.37
N LEU A 241 -14.60 -29.01 -35.58
CA LEU A 241 -13.48 -28.13 -35.21
C LEU A 241 -12.37 -28.10 -36.28
N LYS A 242 -12.73 -27.64 -37.48
CA LYS A 242 -11.88 -27.73 -38.69
C LYS A 242 -10.60 -26.88 -38.65
N ASN A 243 -10.47 -25.95 -37.71
CA ASN A 243 -9.28 -25.11 -37.54
C ASN A 243 -8.33 -25.62 -36.44
N LEU A 244 -8.69 -26.67 -35.70
CA LEU A 244 -7.97 -27.09 -34.50
C LEU A 244 -6.53 -27.55 -34.83
N THR A 245 -5.54 -26.93 -34.20
CA THR A 245 -4.11 -27.22 -34.37
C THR A 245 -3.46 -27.81 -33.12
N VAL A 246 -3.91 -27.44 -31.91
CA VAL A 246 -3.38 -27.93 -30.63
C VAL A 246 -4.54 -28.47 -29.79
N LEU A 247 -4.44 -29.74 -29.39
CA LEU A 247 -5.38 -30.38 -28.48
C LEU A 247 -4.66 -31.02 -27.29
N SER A 248 -5.06 -30.67 -26.07
CA SER A 248 -4.59 -31.33 -24.85
C SER A 248 -5.73 -31.95 -24.06
N LEU A 249 -5.61 -33.27 -23.87
CA LEU A 249 -6.50 -34.14 -23.10
C LEU A 249 -5.71 -34.88 -22.00
N LYS A 250 -4.59 -34.29 -21.55
CA LYS A 250 -3.69 -34.88 -20.54
C LYS A 250 -4.38 -35.10 -19.20
N SER A 251 -3.99 -36.12 -18.44
CA SER A 251 -4.41 -36.28 -17.03
C SER A 251 -5.95 -36.24 -16.83
N ASN A 252 -6.69 -36.95 -17.70
CA ASN A 252 -8.15 -36.96 -17.76
C ASN A 252 -8.78 -38.35 -17.56
N ASN A 253 -8.01 -39.40 -17.22
CA ASN A 253 -8.56 -40.75 -17.02
C ASN A 253 -9.25 -41.33 -18.29
N ILE A 254 -8.75 -40.96 -19.49
CA ILE A 254 -9.26 -41.39 -20.79
C ILE A 254 -8.77 -42.82 -21.14
N THR A 255 -9.65 -43.65 -21.72
CA THR A 255 -9.38 -45.07 -22.02
C THR A 255 -8.91 -45.38 -23.44
N HIS A 256 -9.17 -44.48 -24.39
CA HIS A 256 -8.86 -44.66 -25.82
C HIS A 256 -8.59 -43.31 -26.50
N ILE A 257 -7.89 -43.30 -27.63
CA ILE A 257 -7.71 -42.07 -28.42
C ILE A 257 -9.07 -41.69 -29.05
N PRO A 258 -9.54 -40.43 -28.96
CA PRO A 258 -10.79 -40.02 -29.57
C PRO A 258 -10.79 -40.24 -31.09
N PRO A 259 -11.86 -40.82 -31.67
CA PRO A 259 -11.98 -40.94 -33.12
C PRO A 259 -12.28 -39.57 -33.76
N ASN A 260 -12.14 -39.50 -35.09
CA ASN A 260 -12.54 -38.34 -35.91
C ASN A 260 -11.86 -37.00 -35.55
N LEU A 261 -10.65 -37.05 -34.98
CA LEU A 261 -9.82 -35.87 -34.74
C LEU A 261 -9.43 -35.17 -36.06
N SER A 262 -9.42 -33.83 -36.05
CA SER A 262 -9.16 -33.03 -37.26
C SER A 262 -7.75 -33.26 -37.82
N SER A 263 -7.65 -33.45 -39.14
CA SER A 263 -6.38 -33.58 -39.85
C SER A 263 -5.54 -32.29 -39.89
N THR A 264 -6.06 -31.17 -39.37
CA THR A 264 -5.32 -29.91 -39.14
C THR A 264 -4.44 -29.93 -37.88
N LEU A 265 -4.59 -30.92 -37.00
CA LEU A 265 -3.80 -31.01 -35.77
C LEU A 265 -2.29 -31.07 -36.05
N LYS A 266 -1.55 -30.27 -35.27
CA LYS A 266 -0.09 -30.18 -35.18
C LYS A 266 0.40 -30.73 -33.85
N GLU A 267 -0.29 -30.45 -32.75
CA GLU A 267 0.09 -30.91 -31.40
C GLU A 267 -1.04 -31.71 -30.76
N LEU A 268 -0.74 -32.92 -30.29
CA LEU A 268 -1.70 -33.79 -29.61
C LEU A 268 -1.09 -34.35 -28.32
N TYR A 269 -1.62 -33.90 -27.19
CA TYR A 269 -1.18 -34.29 -25.85
C TYR A 269 -2.25 -35.15 -25.16
N ILE A 270 -2.05 -36.47 -25.07
CA ILE A 270 -2.96 -37.42 -24.39
C ILE A 270 -2.20 -38.20 -23.29
N TYR A 271 -1.17 -37.58 -22.72
CA TYR A 271 -0.32 -38.20 -21.68
C TYR A 271 -1.01 -38.27 -20.30
N ASN A 272 -0.55 -39.18 -19.45
CA ASN A 272 -1.11 -39.50 -18.13
C ASN A 272 -2.60 -39.89 -18.11
N ASN A 273 -3.04 -40.61 -19.14
CA ASN A 273 -4.37 -41.24 -19.19
C ASN A 273 -4.25 -42.74 -18.89
N ILE A 274 -5.28 -43.53 -19.22
CA ILE A 274 -5.32 -45.00 -18.97
C ILE A 274 -5.50 -45.78 -20.27
N ILE A 275 -4.93 -45.27 -21.37
CA ILE A 275 -4.96 -45.91 -22.70
C ILE A 275 -4.05 -47.13 -22.69
N GLN A 276 -4.59 -48.32 -22.99
CA GLN A 276 -3.82 -49.57 -22.96
C GLN A 276 -3.32 -50.01 -24.35
N GLU A 277 -3.96 -49.55 -25.41
CA GLU A 277 -3.69 -49.96 -26.79
C GLU A 277 -3.94 -48.81 -27.78
N VAL A 278 -3.10 -48.71 -28.81
CA VAL A 278 -3.18 -47.73 -29.91
C VAL A 278 -3.20 -48.49 -31.24
N GLN A 279 -4.29 -48.33 -31.99
CA GLN A 279 -4.62 -49.09 -33.20
C GLN A 279 -3.99 -48.50 -34.48
N GLU A 280 -4.16 -49.19 -35.62
CA GLU A 280 -3.72 -48.67 -36.93
C GLU A 280 -4.48 -47.41 -37.36
N TYR A 281 -5.75 -47.27 -36.98
CA TYR A 281 -6.63 -46.21 -37.46
C TYR A 281 -6.64 -44.94 -36.60
N ASP A 282 -6.37 -45.02 -35.29
CA ASP A 282 -6.51 -43.91 -34.32
C ASP A 282 -5.81 -42.61 -34.74
N LEU A 283 -4.60 -42.74 -35.29
CA LEU A 283 -3.74 -41.63 -35.72
C LEU A 283 -3.65 -41.52 -37.25
N SER A 284 -4.44 -42.31 -37.99
CA SER A 284 -4.30 -42.48 -39.45
C SER A 284 -4.55 -41.19 -40.23
N ALA A 285 -5.50 -40.36 -39.80
CA ALA A 285 -5.89 -39.11 -40.47
C ALA A 285 -4.97 -37.90 -40.13
N LEU A 286 -4.10 -38.01 -39.11
CA LEU A 286 -3.37 -36.87 -38.54
C LEU A 286 -2.07 -36.55 -39.30
N HIS A 287 -2.17 -36.41 -40.63
CA HIS A 287 -1.03 -36.22 -41.53
C HIS A 287 -0.19 -34.96 -41.28
N ASN A 288 -0.76 -33.97 -40.57
CA ASN A 288 -0.09 -32.71 -40.24
C ASN A 288 0.61 -32.69 -38.87
N LEU A 289 0.51 -33.76 -38.08
CA LEU A 289 0.98 -33.78 -36.70
C LEU A 289 2.51 -33.61 -36.62
N GLU A 290 2.95 -32.65 -35.80
CA GLU A 290 4.35 -32.31 -35.53
C GLU A 290 4.78 -32.78 -34.13
N ILE A 291 3.88 -32.76 -33.14
CA ILE A 291 4.10 -33.19 -31.75
C ILE A 291 3.05 -34.22 -31.33
N LEU A 292 3.50 -35.38 -30.85
CA LEU A 292 2.66 -36.40 -30.22
C LEU A 292 3.21 -36.79 -28.84
N ASP A 293 2.37 -36.67 -27.82
CA ASP A 293 2.71 -37.07 -26.45
C ASP A 293 1.69 -38.10 -25.92
N LEU A 294 2.16 -39.35 -25.78
CA LEU A 294 1.41 -40.49 -25.26
C LEU A 294 1.99 -40.98 -23.92
N SER A 295 2.83 -40.18 -23.26
CA SER A 295 3.56 -40.57 -22.05
C SER A 295 2.64 -40.98 -20.89
N GLY A 296 3.11 -41.80 -19.96
CA GLY A 296 2.42 -42.10 -18.70
C GLY A 296 1.10 -42.85 -18.82
N ASN A 297 0.78 -43.46 -19.97
CA ASN A 297 -0.46 -44.22 -20.19
C ASN A 297 -0.40 -45.65 -19.64
N CYS A 298 0.79 -46.27 -19.69
CA CYS A 298 1.08 -47.51 -18.96
C CYS A 298 2.32 -47.33 -18.05
N PRO A 299 2.18 -46.58 -16.94
CA PRO A 299 3.30 -45.98 -16.23
C PRO A 299 4.19 -46.98 -15.48
N ARG A 300 5.50 -46.73 -15.51
CA ARG A 300 6.51 -47.41 -14.70
C ARG A 300 6.44 -46.90 -13.27
N CYS A 301 5.58 -47.48 -12.44
CA CYS A 301 5.30 -46.99 -11.09
C CYS A 301 6.42 -47.19 -10.04
N TYR A 302 7.58 -47.74 -10.40
CA TYR A 302 8.67 -47.98 -9.46
C TYR A 302 9.29 -46.66 -8.97
N ASN A 303 9.23 -46.43 -7.65
CA ASN A 303 9.61 -45.17 -6.99
C ASN A 303 8.84 -43.91 -7.46
N ALA A 304 7.64 -44.06 -8.04
CA ALA A 304 6.79 -42.92 -8.39
C ALA A 304 6.35 -42.16 -7.12
N PRO A 305 6.58 -40.84 -7.00
CA PRO A 305 6.19 -40.04 -5.82
C PRO A 305 4.71 -39.62 -5.83
N TYR A 306 3.87 -40.33 -6.57
CA TYR A 306 2.44 -40.09 -6.76
C TYR A 306 1.68 -41.42 -6.88
N PRO A 307 0.37 -41.47 -6.58
CA PRO A 307 -0.45 -42.65 -6.82
C PRO A 307 -0.39 -43.06 -8.30
N CYS A 308 0.10 -44.26 -8.56
CA CYS A 308 0.41 -44.76 -9.89
C CYS A 308 -0.14 -46.18 -10.05
N VAL A 309 -0.76 -46.46 -11.20
CA VAL A 309 -1.37 -47.76 -11.52
C VAL A 309 -0.80 -48.25 -12.85
N PRO A 310 -0.06 -49.38 -12.88
CA PRO A 310 0.46 -49.94 -14.12
C PRO A 310 -0.63 -50.67 -14.91
N CYS A 311 -0.49 -50.75 -16.23
CA CYS A 311 -1.42 -51.49 -17.10
C CYS A 311 -1.38 -53.02 -16.84
N PRO A 312 -2.51 -53.74 -16.92
CA PRO A 312 -2.55 -55.20 -16.71
C PRO A 312 -1.64 -55.99 -17.66
N ASN A 313 -1.43 -55.49 -18.88
CA ASN A 313 -0.54 -56.09 -19.89
C ASN A 313 0.96 -55.70 -19.71
N ASN A 314 1.33 -55.04 -18.60
CA ASN A 314 2.68 -54.56 -18.26
C ASN A 314 3.35 -53.55 -19.22
N ALA A 315 2.74 -53.21 -20.36
CA ALA A 315 3.24 -52.20 -21.30
C ALA A 315 2.11 -51.62 -22.16
N LEU A 316 2.31 -50.41 -22.70
CA LEU A 316 1.44 -49.82 -23.72
C LEU A 316 1.59 -50.57 -25.05
N LYS A 317 0.49 -51.09 -25.60
CA LYS A 317 0.49 -51.73 -26.92
C LYS A 317 0.33 -50.68 -28.02
N ILE A 318 1.30 -50.55 -28.92
CA ILE A 318 1.23 -49.62 -30.06
C ILE A 318 1.34 -50.45 -31.34
N HIS A 319 0.30 -50.38 -32.19
CA HIS A 319 0.29 -51.15 -33.43
C HIS A 319 1.49 -50.83 -34.33
N SER A 320 1.99 -51.84 -35.06
CA SER A 320 3.23 -51.79 -35.84
C SER A 320 3.32 -50.64 -36.86
N LYS A 321 2.16 -50.12 -37.29
CA LYS A 321 2.01 -49.00 -38.24
C LYS A 321 1.33 -47.76 -37.65
N ALA A 322 1.07 -47.66 -36.34
CA ALA A 322 0.26 -46.57 -35.76
C ALA A 322 0.74 -45.15 -36.15
N PHE A 323 2.05 -44.97 -36.32
CA PHE A 323 2.66 -43.69 -36.73
C PHE A 323 2.93 -43.56 -38.24
N TYR A 324 2.49 -44.52 -39.07
CA TYR A 324 2.81 -44.59 -40.51
C TYR A 324 2.25 -43.39 -41.32
N SER A 325 1.17 -42.77 -40.83
CA SER A 325 0.54 -41.55 -41.37
C SER A 325 1.32 -40.27 -41.06
N LEU A 326 2.12 -40.25 -40.00
CA LEU A 326 2.60 -39.03 -39.31
C LEU A 326 3.88 -38.45 -39.93
N LYS A 327 3.85 -38.17 -41.23
CA LYS A 327 5.04 -37.78 -42.03
C LYS A 327 5.70 -36.45 -41.60
N LYS A 328 4.98 -35.61 -40.84
CA LYS A 328 5.48 -34.33 -40.29
C LYS A 328 5.96 -34.42 -38.83
N LEU A 329 5.92 -35.60 -38.20
CA LEU A 329 6.25 -35.73 -36.78
C LEU A 329 7.71 -35.36 -36.51
N ARG A 330 7.89 -34.39 -35.61
CA ARG A 330 9.18 -33.85 -35.14
C ARG A 330 9.45 -34.23 -33.69
N ILE A 331 8.41 -34.29 -32.85
CA ILE A 331 8.52 -34.65 -31.42
C ILE A 331 7.61 -35.84 -31.14
N LEU A 332 8.19 -36.92 -30.56
CA LEU A 332 7.46 -38.08 -30.09
C LEU A 332 7.86 -38.40 -28.65
N ARG A 333 6.89 -38.40 -27.74
CA ARG A 333 7.10 -38.71 -26.33
C ARG A 333 6.36 -39.96 -25.91
N LEU A 334 7.12 -40.91 -25.40
CA LEU A 334 6.69 -42.22 -24.92
C LEU A 334 7.25 -42.49 -23.50
N HIS A 335 7.51 -41.43 -22.74
CA HIS A 335 7.97 -41.50 -21.35
C HIS A 335 7.02 -42.36 -20.51
N SER A 336 7.56 -43.23 -19.64
CA SER A 336 6.77 -44.02 -18.69
C SER A 336 5.59 -44.75 -19.34
N ASN A 337 5.87 -45.59 -20.34
CA ASN A 337 4.89 -46.48 -20.98
C ASN A 337 5.23 -47.97 -20.82
N SER A 338 6.20 -48.27 -19.96
CA SER A 338 6.71 -49.60 -19.63
C SER A 338 7.15 -50.43 -20.84
N LEU A 339 7.56 -49.77 -21.93
CA LEU A 339 8.02 -50.40 -23.17
C LEU A 339 9.29 -51.22 -22.92
N ARG A 340 9.42 -52.39 -23.57
CA ARG A 340 10.60 -53.28 -23.45
C ARG A 340 11.45 -53.36 -24.73
N ASN A 341 10.81 -53.24 -25.89
CA ASN A 341 11.43 -53.25 -27.22
C ASN A 341 10.85 -52.08 -28.04
N ILE A 342 11.56 -51.60 -29.06
CA ILE A 342 11.16 -50.47 -29.92
C ILE A 342 11.13 -50.90 -31.40
N PRO A 343 9.94 -51.24 -31.95
CA PRO A 343 9.78 -51.67 -33.33
C PRO A 343 10.27 -50.63 -34.34
N SER A 344 11.25 -51.00 -35.17
CA SER A 344 11.75 -50.16 -36.26
C SER A 344 10.67 -49.79 -37.30
N SER A 345 9.55 -50.52 -37.35
CA SER A 345 8.42 -50.21 -38.23
C SER A 345 7.73 -48.88 -37.90
N TRP A 346 7.72 -48.47 -36.62
CA TRP A 346 7.15 -47.20 -36.16
C TRP A 346 7.78 -45.99 -36.88
N PHE A 347 9.09 -46.04 -37.11
CA PHE A 347 9.88 -44.91 -37.64
C PHE A 347 10.04 -44.91 -39.17
N LYS A 348 9.47 -45.90 -39.89
CA LYS A 348 9.69 -46.09 -41.33
C LYS A 348 9.37 -44.85 -42.18
N ASN A 349 8.37 -44.07 -41.76
CA ASN A 349 7.90 -42.84 -42.43
C ASN A 349 8.21 -41.54 -41.66
N THR A 350 8.56 -41.59 -40.37
CA THR A 350 8.71 -40.40 -39.50
C THR A 350 10.14 -39.85 -39.49
N ARG A 351 10.77 -39.78 -40.68
CA ARG A 351 12.21 -39.43 -40.83
C ARG A 351 12.59 -37.99 -40.45
N ASN A 352 11.62 -37.18 -40.06
CA ASN A 352 11.78 -35.78 -39.61
C ASN A 352 11.81 -35.64 -38.08
N LEU A 353 11.88 -36.75 -37.34
CA LEU A 353 11.93 -36.73 -35.89
C LEU A 353 13.22 -36.04 -35.40
N GLU A 354 13.03 -35.04 -34.53
CA GLU A 354 14.05 -34.18 -33.90
C GLU A 354 14.17 -34.49 -32.40
N GLU A 355 13.06 -34.77 -31.71
CA GLU A 355 13.03 -35.12 -30.29
C GLU A 355 12.34 -36.48 -30.07
N LEU A 356 12.99 -37.38 -29.32
CA LEU A 356 12.46 -38.68 -28.93
C LEU A 356 12.71 -38.97 -27.45
N ASP A 357 11.64 -38.91 -26.66
CA ASP A 357 11.66 -39.30 -25.24
C ASP A 357 11.16 -40.73 -25.06
N LEU A 358 12.08 -41.58 -24.58
CA LEU A 358 11.87 -42.99 -24.25
C LEU A 358 12.19 -43.26 -22.77
N SER A 359 12.25 -42.24 -21.91
CA SER A 359 12.59 -42.35 -20.50
C SER A 359 11.54 -43.12 -19.67
N GLN A 360 11.93 -43.62 -18.48
CA GLN A 360 11.09 -44.42 -17.58
C GLN A 360 10.44 -45.67 -18.23
N ASN A 361 11.03 -46.25 -19.28
CA ASN A 361 10.61 -47.53 -19.84
C ASN A 361 11.51 -48.67 -19.30
N PHE A 362 11.52 -49.85 -19.93
CA PHE A 362 12.35 -51.02 -19.57
C PHE A 362 13.31 -51.40 -20.71
N LEU A 363 13.92 -50.40 -21.36
CA LEU A 363 14.66 -50.54 -22.62
C LEU A 363 16.15 -50.89 -22.45
N MET A 364 16.62 -51.25 -21.26
CA MET A 364 18.04 -51.57 -21.00
C MET A 364 18.66 -52.55 -22.01
N LYS A 365 17.89 -53.53 -22.50
CA LYS A 365 18.34 -54.48 -23.54
C LYS A 365 18.28 -53.88 -24.95
N GLU A 366 17.22 -53.14 -25.26
CA GLU A 366 17.04 -52.45 -26.54
C GLU A 366 18.16 -51.42 -26.79
N ILE A 367 18.63 -50.70 -25.77
CA ILE A 367 19.75 -49.74 -25.89
C ILE A 367 21.05 -50.40 -26.43
N GLY A 368 21.24 -51.70 -26.16
CA GLY A 368 22.37 -52.48 -26.66
C GLY A 368 22.26 -52.90 -28.14
N ASP A 369 21.08 -52.85 -28.74
CA ASP A 369 20.81 -53.26 -30.13
C ASP A 369 20.35 -52.07 -31.00
N ALA A 370 19.30 -51.38 -30.54
CA ALA A 370 18.84 -50.06 -30.99
C ALA A 370 18.75 -49.90 -32.52
N GLN A 371 18.18 -50.90 -33.19
CA GLN A 371 18.08 -50.92 -34.66
C GLN A 371 17.18 -49.80 -35.21
N PHE A 372 16.22 -49.33 -34.40
CA PHE A 372 15.29 -48.26 -34.75
C PHE A 372 15.99 -46.92 -35.03
N LEU A 373 17.17 -46.67 -34.44
CA LEU A 373 17.95 -45.44 -34.63
C LEU A 373 18.32 -45.19 -36.11
N LYS A 374 18.51 -46.26 -36.89
CA LYS A 374 18.75 -46.20 -38.34
C LYS A 374 17.64 -45.50 -39.14
N PHE A 375 16.45 -45.35 -38.57
CA PHE A 375 15.27 -44.76 -39.22
C PHE A 375 15.02 -43.30 -38.79
N VAL A 376 15.72 -42.80 -37.77
CA VAL A 376 15.62 -41.42 -37.25
C VAL A 376 16.95 -40.64 -37.35
N PRO A 377 17.59 -40.52 -38.54
CA PRO A 377 18.91 -39.89 -38.68
C PRO A 377 18.91 -38.37 -38.43
N ARG A 378 17.74 -37.72 -38.35
CA ARG A 378 17.58 -36.28 -38.09
C ARG A 378 17.48 -35.91 -36.61
N LEU A 379 17.50 -36.91 -35.72
CA LEU A 379 17.29 -36.73 -34.29
C LEU A 379 18.34 -35.79 -33.66
N VAL A 380 17.87 -34.82 -32.88
CA VAL A 380 18.63 -33.77 -32.20
C VAL A 380 18.69 -34.04 -30.69
N GLU A 381 17.58 -34.49 -30.10
CA GLU A 381 17.49 -34.88 -28.69
C GLU A 381 16.96 -36.31 -28.53
N LEU A 382 17.68 -37.12 -27.75
CA LEU A 382 17.32 -38.48 -27.39
C LEU A 382 17.41 -38.67 -25.87
N ASP A 383 16.28 -38.96 -25.22
CA ASP A 383 16.24 -39.30 -23.80
C ASP A 383 15.92 -40.79 -23.59
N LEU A 384 16.85 -41.48 -22.94
CA LEU A 384 16.79 -42.90 -22.60
C LEU A 384 16.83 -43.12 -21.08
N SER A 385 16.55 -42.08 -20.29
CA SER A 385 16.78 -42.10 -18.85
C SER A 385 15.86 -43.05 -18.07
N PHE A 386 16.34 -43.57 -16.94
CA PHE A 386 15.64 -44.46 -16.02
C PHE A 386 15.13 -45.78 -16.64
N ASN A 387 15.82 -46.27 -17.67
CA ASN A 387 15.50 -47.52 -18.37
C ASN A 387 16.05 -48.80 -17.72
N PHE A 388 16.70 -48.73 -16.55
CA PHE A 388 17.26 -49.88 -15.82
C PHE A 388 16.26 -51.02 -15.58
N GLU A 389 16.70 -52.29 -15.65
CA GLU A 389 15.90 -53.41 -15.17
C GLU A 389 15.95 -53.45 -13.63
N LEU A 390 14.83 -53.80 -12.98
CA LEU A 390 14.75 -53.79 -11.51
C LEU A 390 15.70 -54.81 -10.88
N GLN A 391 16.30 -54.44 -9.75
CA GLN A 391 17.28 -55.26 -8.99
C GLN A 391 18.59 -55.59 -9.75
N MET A 392 18.79 -55.10 -10.98
CA MET A 392 20.01 -55.28 -11.76
C MET A 392 20.98 -54.09 -11.57
N TYR A 393 22.28 -54.38 -11.52
CA TYR A 393 23.36 -53.37 -11.48
C TYR A 393 24.47 -53.78 -12.44
N SER A 394 24.46 -53.21 -13.64
CA SER A 394 25.32 -53.61 -14.75
C SER A 394 26.81 -53.47 -14.43
N PRO A 395 27.71 -54.33 -14.94
CA PRO A 395 29.16 -54.04 -14.88
C PRO A 395 29.51 -52.72 -15.59
N SER A 396 28.96 -52.49 -16.78
CA SER A 396 29.28 -51.35 -17.64
C SER A 396 28.09 -50.89 -18.48
N LEU A 397 28.25 -49.76 -19.17
CA LEU A 397 27.29 -49.24 -20.14
C LEU A 397 27.44 -49.96 -21.49
N ASN A 398 26.33 -50.44 -22.08
CA ASN A 398 26.34 -51.07 -23.40
C ASN A 398 25.55 -50.21 -24.39
N LEU A 399 26.24 -49.55 -25.32
CA LEU A 399 25.63 -48.77 -26.40
C LEU A 399 25.79 -49.48 -27.73
N SER A 400 24.70 -49.62 -28.49
CA SER A 400 24.77 -50.13 -29.85
C SER A 400 25.67 -49.28 -30.75
N LYS A 401 26.26 -49.92 -31.76
CA LYS A 401 26.98 -49.22 -32.84
C LYS A 401 26.05 -48.30 -33.65
N THR A 402 24.73 -48.50 -33.60
CA THR A 402 23.74 -47.69 -34.35
C THR A 402 23.67 -46.23 -33.89
N PHE A 403 24.05 -45.90 -32.65
CA PHE A 403 24.14 -44.51 -32.17
C PHE A 403 25.02 -43.63 -33.07
N SER A 404 26.06 -44.20 -33.70
CA SER A 404 26.93 -43.49 -34.64
C SER A 404 26.24 -42.99 -35.92
N THR A 405 25.00 -43.38 -36.18
CA THR A 405 24.20 -42.93 -37.33
C THR A 405 23.45 -41.62 -37.10
N LEU A 406 23.36 -41.15 -35.84
CA LEU A 406 22.59 -39.97 -35.44
C LEU A 406 23.41 -38.68 -35.64
N SER A 407 23.76 -38.35 -36.89
CA SER A 407 24.68 -37.24 -37.22
C SER A 407 24.28 -35.87 -36.65
N ASN A 408 22.98 -35.66 -36.44
CA ASN A 408 22.39 -34.41 -35.96
C ASN A 408 22.27 -34.32 -34.43
N LEU A 409 22.62 -35.37 -33.69
CA LEU A 409 22.34 -35.45 -32.26
C LEU A 409 23.15 -34.42 -31.47
N GLU A 410 22.46 -33.50 -30.80
CA GLU A 410 23.05 -32.47 -29.94
C GLU A 410 22.96 -32.84 -28.46
N ILE A 411 21.91 -33.57 -28.06
CA ILE A 411 21.61 -33.91 -26.66
C ILE A 411 21.32 -35.40 -26.55
N LEU A 412 22.08 -36.09 -25.69
CA LEU A 412 21.87 -37.49 -25.33
C LEU A 412 21.82 -37.64 -23.80
N ARG A 413 20.68 -38.09 -23.27
CA ARG A 413 20.53 -38.37 -21.83
C ARG A 413 20.29 -39.85 -21.58
N ILE A 414 21.11 -40.43 -20.69
CA ILE A 414 21.05 -41.83 -20.28
C ILE A 414 21.23 -41.90 -18.76
N ARG A 415 20.46 -41.12 -17.99
CA ARG A 415 20.44 -41.25 -16.54
C ARG A 415 19.83 -42.60 -16.13
N GLY A 416 20.14 -43.12 -14.94
CA GLY A 416 19.42 -44.29 -14.41
C GLY A 416 19.40 -45.52 -15.33
N TYR A 417 20.48 -45.78 -16.09
CA TYR A 417 20.79 -47.08 -16.69
C TYR A 417 21.38 -48.04 -15.63
N VAL A 418 22.04 -47.48 -14.60
CA VAL A 418 22.53 -48.16 -13.38
C VAL A 418 23.68 -49.16 -13.66
N PHE A 419 24.91 -48.65 -13.67
CA PHE A 419 26.11 -49.42 -14.02
C PHE A 419 27.36 -49.03 -13.19
N LYS A 420 28.31 -49.96 -13.02
CA LYS A 420 29.44 -49.82 -12.09
C LYS A 420 30.61 -49.02 -12.66
N GLU A 421 30.98 -49.25 -13.91
CA GLU A 421 32.22 -48.75 -14.52
C GLU A 421 31.97 -48.10 -15.88
N LEU A 422 32.49 -46.89 -16.08
CA LEU A 422 32.50 -46.18 -17.36
C LEU A 422 33.90 -46.27 -17.99
N LYS A 423 34.06 -47.18 -18.95
CA LYS A 423 35.29 -47.31 -19.74
C LYS A 423 35.19 -46.49 -21.03
N LYS A 424 36.33 -46.01 -21.52
CA LYS A 424 36.46 -45.33 -22.82
C LYS A 424 35.79 -46.06 -23.99
N GLU A 425 35.84 -47.40 -23.99
CA GLU A 425 35.23 -48.24 -25.02
C GLU A 425 33.69 -48.18 -25.06
N ASN A 426 33.03 -47.92 -23.93
CA ASN A 426 31.57 -47.83 -23.86
C ASN A 426 31.01 -46.63 -24.63
N LEU A 427 31.82 -45.57 -24.82
CA LEU A 427 31.44 -44.35 -25.53
C LEU A 427 31.93 -44.30 -26.99
N TYR A 428 32.61 -45.34 -27.49
CA TYR A 428 33.10 -45.39 -28.87
C TYR A 428 32.03 -45.14 -29.95
N PRO A 429 30.76 -45.58 -29.83
CA PRO A 429 29.71 -45.24 -30.80
C PRO A 429 29.40 -43.75 -30.92
N LEU A 430 29.70 -42.95 -29.90
CA LEU A 430 29.39 -41.52 -29.83
C LEU A 430 30.51 -40.61 -30.35
N LEU A 431 31.74 -41.12 -30.47
CA LEU A 431 32.93 -40.32 -30.81
C LEU A 431 32.87 -39.63 -32.18
N ASN A 432 32.06 -40.15 -33.11
CA ASN A 432 31.90 -39.58 -34.45
C ASN A 432 30.80 -38.51 -34.53
N LEU A 433 30.02 -38.28 -33.45
CA LEU A 433 28.88 -37.37 -33.43
C LEU A 433 29.36 -35.91 -33.28
N ARG A 434 29.53 -35.23 -34.41
CA ARG A 434 30.10 -33.88 -34.49
C ARG A 434 29.22 -32.79 -33.88
N ASN A 435 27.92 -33.04 -33.73
CA ASN A 435 26.97 -32.09 -33.16
C ASN A 435 26.74 -32.28 -31.65
N LEU A 436 27.22 -33.36 -31.04
CA LEU A 436 26.90 -33.70 -29.65
C LEU A 436 27.46 -32.66 -28.68
N THR A 437 26.59 -31.85 -28.07
CA THR A 437 26.94 -30.79 -27.12
C THR A 437 26.66 -31.17 -25.66
N VAL A 438 25.66 -32.02 -25.40
CA VAL A 438 25.31 -32.49 -24.06
C VAL A 438 25.32 -34.02 -24.03
N LEU A 439 26.13 -34.58 -23.13
CA LEU A 439 26.10 -35.99 -22.75
C LEU A 439 25.79 -36.09 -21.25
N ASP A 440 24.61 -36.61 -20.93
CA ASP A 440 24.12 -36.74 -19.56
C ASP A 440 24.11 -38.21 -19.13
N LEU A 441 24.98 -38.52 -18.17
CA LEU A 441 25.16 -39.82 -17.53
C LEU A 441 24.95 -39.71 -16.00
N GLY A 442 24.19 -38.71 -15.54
CA GLY A 442 23.87 -38.52 -14.13
C GLY A 442 23.06 -39.67 -13.52
N THR A 443 23.06 -39.80 -12.20
CA THR A 443 22.21 -40.76 -11.46
C THR A 443 22.36 -42.23 -11.92
N ASN A 444 23.59 -42.66 -12.27
CA ASN A 444 23.89 -44.01 -12.76
C ASN A 444 24.60 -44.93 -11.76
N PHE A 445 24.94 -44.43 -10.57
CA PHE A 445 25.72 -45.14 -9.55
C PHE A 445 27.10 -45.64 -10.05
N ILE A 446 27.69 -44.94 -11.03
CA ILE A 446 29.04 -45.19 -11.54
C ILE A 446 30.04 -45.03 -10.39
N LYS A 447 30.95 -45.99 -10.21
CA LYS A 447 32.00 -45.98 -9.18
C LYS A 447 33.37 -45.56 -9.72
N VAL A 448 33.67 -45.94 -10.96
CA VAL A 448 34.94 -45.70 -11.64
C VAL A 448 34.63 -45.20 -13.05
N ALA A 449 35.31 -44.14 -13.50
CA ALA A 449 35.12 -43.53 -14.81
C ALA A 449 36.44 -43.08 -15.43
N ASP A 450 36.74 -43.54 -16.66
CA ASP A 450 37.87 -43.07 -17.46
C ASP A 450 37.52 -41.71 -18.10
N LEU A 451 37.86 -40.61 -17.43
CA LEU A 451 37.55 -39.25 -17.90
C LEU A 451 38.34 -38.84 -19.15
N THR A 452 39.46 -39.51 -19.46
CA THR A 452 40.35 -39.14 -20.58
C THR A 452 39.66 -39.23 -21.94
N VAL A 453 38.62 -40.07 -22.05
CA VAL A 453 37.80 -40.21 -23.26
C VAL A 453 37.14 -38.89 -23.68
N PHE A 454 36.82 -38.01 -22.74
CA PHE A 454 36.13 -36.74 -23.03
C PHE A 454 36.99 -35.75 -23.83
N LYS A 455 38.32 -35.84 -23.76
CA LYS A 455 39.25 -35.06 -24.60
C LYS A 455 39.00 -35.28 -26.10
N ARG A 456 38.48 -36.45 -26.49
CA ARG A 456 38.20 -36.81 -27.90
C ARG A 456 36.93 -36.15 -28.44
N PHE A 457 36.03 -35.66 -27.59
CA PHE A 457 34.79 -35.02 -28.01
C PHE A 457 34.99 -33.52 -28.27
N GLN A 458 35.06 -33.16 -29.55
CA GLN A 458 35.32 -31.77 -29.95
C GLN A 458 34.15 -30.83 -29.59
N ALA A 459 32.91 -31.24 -29.84
CA ALA A 459 31.72 -30.39 -29.67
C ALA A 459 31.05 -30.40 -28.28
N LEU A 460 31.39 -31.36 -27.40
CA LEU A 460 30.77 -31.43 -26.07
C LEU A 460 31.02 -30.14 -25.27
N LYS A 461 29.92 -29.52 -24.85
CA LYS A 461 29.85 -28.37 -23.94
C LYS A 461 29.58 -28.82 -22.52
N VAL A 462 28.74 -29.84 -22.33
CA VAL A 462 28.34 -30.36 -21.00
C VAL A 462 28.56 -31.87 -20.94
N ILE A 463 29.32 -32.30 -19.94
CA ILE A 463 29.47 -33.69 -19.52
C ILE A 463 28.87 -33.77 -18.11
N ASP A 464 27.68 -34.36 -17.97
CA ASP A 464 27.02 -34.51 -16.67
C ASP A 464 27.24 -35.93 -16.12
N LEU A 465 27.98 -36.02 -15.01
CA LEU A 465 28.21 -37.22 -14.21
C LEU A 465 27.69 -37.03 -12.77
N SER A 466 26.74 -36.12 -12.56
CA SER A 466 26.16 -35.78 -11.26
C SER A 466 25.45 -36.96 -10.60
N VAL A 467 25.38 -36.96 -9.25
CA VAL A 467 24.62 -37.96 -8.46
C VAL A 467 25.08 -39.41 -8.75
N ASN A 468 26.36 -39.60 -9.07
CA ASN A 468 26.98 -40.92 -9.21
C ASN A 468 27.68 -41.32 -7.89
N LYS A 469 28.57 -42.31 -7.93
CA LYS A 469 29.31 -42.85 -6.79
C LYS A 469 30.82 -42.85 -7.06
N ILE A 470 31.28 -41.96 -7.94
CA ILE A 470 32.67 -41.83 -8.36
C ILE A 470 33.50 -41.43 -7.14
N SER A 471 34.60 -42.14 -6.92
CA SER A 471 35.61 -41.86 -5.90
C SER A 471 37.00 -41.99 -6.54
N PRO A 472 38.05 -41.34 -6.00
CA PRO A 472 39.42 -41.55 -6.46
C PRO A 472 39.76 -43.03 -6.47
N SER A 473 40.36 -43.51 -7.56
CA SER A 473 40.70 -44.92 -7.70
C SER A 473 41.93 -45.24 -6.85
N SER A 474 41.72 -45.82 -5.67
CA SER A 474 42.76 -46.62 -5.05
C SER A 474 43.15 -47.72 -6.04
N SER A 475 44.43 -47.80 -6.39
CA SER A 475 45.00 -48.86 -7.25
C SER A 475 45.10 -50.20 -6.52
N GLU A 476 44.07 -50.53 -5.74
CA GLU A 476 43.96 -51.73 -4.93
C GLU A 476 42.49 -51.99 -4.58
N SER A 477 42.08 -53.25 -4.72
CA SER A 477 40.74 -53.71 -4.38
C SER A 477 40.68 -54.11 -2.90
N ASN A 478 40.26 -53.19 -2.03
CA ASN A 478 40.03 -53.51 -0.62
C ASN A 478 38.64 -53.09 -0.12
N SER A 479 38.01 -53.98 0.65
CA SER A 479 36.57 -53.99 0.92
C SER A 479 36.25 -53.56 2.35
N TYR A 480 36.11 -52.26 2.60
CA TYR A 480 35.49 -51.74 3.83
C TYR A 480 34.54 -50.58 3.55
N GLY A 481 33.24 -50.88 3.53
CA GLY A 481 32.18 -49.90 3.31
C GLY A 481 31.72 -49.21 4.60
N ILE A 482 32.26 -48.03 4.90
CA ILE A 482 31.78 -47.19 6.02
C ILE A 482 30.69 -46.23 5.51
N CYS A 483 29.43 -46.61 5.74
CA CYS A 483 28.27 -45.79 5.36
C CYS A 483 28.08 -44.60 6.32
N SER A 484 28.78 -43.48 6.06
CA SER A 484 28.44 -42.21 6.71
C SER A 484 27.18 -41.61 6.07
N ASN A 485 26.17 -41.36 6.90
CA ASN A 485 24.83 -40.95 6.46
C ASN A 485 24.63 -39.46 6.81
N PRO A 486 24.87 -38.49 5.89
CA PRO A 486 24.75 -37.08 6.21
C PRO A 486 23.28 -36.69 6.32
N ARG A 487 22.82 -36.34 7.54
CA ARG A 487 21.51 -35.69 7.74
C ARG A 487 21.56 -34.24 7.27
N ILE A 488 21.40 -34.04 5.95
CA ILE A 488 21.42 -32.71 5.32
C ILE A 488 20.12 -31.96 5.62
N SER A 489 20.25 -30.68 5.99
CA SER A 489 19.15 -29.78 6.35
C SER A 489 18.12 -29.58 5.21
N VAL A 490 16.96 -29.00 5.56
CA VAL A 490 15.75 -29.08 4.74
C VAL A 490 15.58 -27.88 3.81
N GLU A 491 16.09 -26.70 4.15
CA GLU A 491 15.58 -25.43 3.60
C GLU A 491 16.15 -25.04 2.22
N GLN A 492 17.43 -25.33 1.94
CA GLN A 492 18.00 -25.12 0.59
C GLN A 492 17.46 -26.10 -0.48
N ARG A 493 16.78 -27.18 -0.07
CA ARG A 493 16.29 -28.23 -0.99
C ARG A 493 15.33 -27.70 -2.05
N ASN A 494 14.52 -26.69 -1.70
CA ASN A 494 13.30 -26.33 -2.45
C ASN A 494 13.51 -25.81 -3.88
N ARG A 495 14.75 -25.52 -4.32
CA ARG A 495 15.04 -25.24 -5.74
C ARG A 495 15.78 -26.38 -6.45
N GLN A 496 16.85 -26.92 -5.88
CA GLN A 496 17.62 -28.00 -6.54
C GLN A 496 16.82 -29.31 -6.68
N VAL A 497 16.05 -29.70 -5.64
CA VAL A 497 15.24 -30.92 -5.68
C VAL A 497 14.12 -30.84 -6.74
N LEU A 498 13.66 -29.64 -7.11
CA LEU A 498 12.69 -29.46 -8.20
C LEU A 498 13.26 -29.82 -9.57
N GLN A 499 14.58 -29.67 -9.80
CA GLN A 499 15.25 -30.07 -11.05
C GLN A 499 15.49 -31.57 -11.08
N GLU A 500 15.99 -32.16 -9.99
CA GLU A 500 16.27 -33.60 -9.90
C GLU A 500 15.00 -34.46 -10.01
N MET A 501 13.86 -33.95 -9.56
CA MET A 501 12.58 -34.66 -9.67
C MET A 501 12.00 -34.72 -11.10
N HIS A 502 12.59 -34.06 -12.11
CA HIS A 502 12.08 -34.00 -13.51
C HIS A 502 11.47 -35.34 -14.00
N TYR A 503 12.28 -36.41 -14.08
CA TYR A 503 11.87 -37.76 -14.52
C TYR A 503 10.87 -38.48 -13.60
N PHE A 504 10.53 -37.90 -12.45
CA PHE A 504 9.61 -38.45 -11.44
C PHE A 504 8.46 -37.49 -11.12
N ARG A 505 8.31 -36.36 -11.84
CA ARG A 505 7.10 -35.53 -11.78
C ARG A 505 5.94 -36.30 -12.42
N TYR A 506 4.73 -36.06 -11.94
CA TYR A 506 3.52 -36.57 -12.61
C TYR A 506 3.29 -35.83 -13.93
N ASP A 507 3.23 -34.50 -13.89
CA ASP A 507 3.08 -33.64 -15.06
C ASP A 507 4.14 -32.53 -14.98
N GLU A 508 5.18 -32.60 -15.82
CA GLU A 508 6.18 -31.53 -15.90
C GLU A 508 5.58 -30.26 -16.49
N TYR A 509 4.87 -30.38 -17.62
CA TYR A 509 4.25 -29.27 -18.34
C TYR A 509 2.93 -28.82 -17.69
N GLY A 510 2.77 -29.07 -16.39
CA GLY A 510 1.66 -28.58 -15.58
C GLY A 510 1.76 -27.07 -15.40
N ARG A 511 0.66 -26.35 -15.66
CA ARG A 511 0.62 -24.91 -15.44
C ARG A 511 0.38 -24.58 -13.97
N SER A 512 1.12 -23.60 -13.48
CA SER A 512 0.92 -23.01 -12.16
C SER A 512 -0.04 -21.83 -12.26
N CYS A 513 -0.88 -21.63 -11.24
CA CYS A 513 -1.79 -20.47 -11.17
C CYS A 513 -1.07 -19.12 -11.32
N LYS A 514 0.24 -19.07 -11.02
CA LYS A 514 1.06 -17.84 -11.02
C LYS A 514 1.70 -17.46 -12.36
N SER A 515 1.69 -18.33 -13.38
CA SER A 515 2.17 -17.98 -14.73
C SER A 515 1.25 -18.50 -15.82
N LYS A 516 1.13 -17.78 -16.94
CA LYS A 516 0.42 -18.26 -18.15
C LYS A 516 1.24 -19.32 -18.88
N ASP A 517 2.56 -19.20 -18.83
CA ASP A 517 3.50 -20.15 -19.43
C ASP A 517 3.38 -21.53 -18.78
N LYS A 518 3.59 -22.59 -19.58
CA LYS A 518 4.06 -23.88 -19.05
C LYS A 518 5.31 -23.56 -18.20
N GLU A 519 5.41 -24.01 -16.95
CA GLU A 519 6.58 -23.68 -16.11
C GLU A 519 7.86 -24.07 -16.86
N ALA A 520 8.70 -23.10 -17.20
CA ALA A 520 9.60 -23.16 -18.36
C ALA A 520 10.88 -23.99 -18.14
N ASN A 521 10.67 -25.25 -17.77
CA ASN A 521 11.64 -26.32 -17.70
C ASN A 521 11.53 -27.17 -18.98
N SER A 522 12.13 -26.68 -20.06
CA SER A 522 13.01 -27.60 -20.79
C SER A 522 14.07 -28.05 -19.78
N TYR A 523 14.32 -29.36 -19.62
CA TYR A 523 15.24 -29.86 -18.59
C TYR A 523 16.59 -29.12 -18.64
N ARG A 524 16.87 -28.30 -17.61
CA ARG A 524 18.11 -27.54 -17.51
C ARG A 524 19.13 -28.38 -16.73
N PRO A 525 20.37 -28.51 -17.21
CA PRO A 525 21.44 -29.16 -16.46
C PRO A 525 21.52 -28.69 -15.00
N SER A 526 22.02 -29.55 -14.12
CA SER A 526 22.27 -29.21 -12.70
C SER A 526 23.25 -28.02 -12.55
N VAL A 527 24.08 -27.84 -13.57
CA VAL A 527 25.07 -26.78 -13.77
C VAL A 527 24.48 -25.36 -13.69
N ASN A 528 25.15 -24.44 -12.97
CA ASN A 528 24.82 -23.01 -12.98
C ASN A 528 24.94 -22.40 -14.40
N ARG A 529 24.05 -21.48 -14.77
CA ARG A 529 24.09 -20.77 -16.07
C ARG A 529 25.43 -20.09 -16.32
N ASP A 530 25.94 -19.36 -15.34
CA ASP A 530 27.22 -18.65 -15.41
C ASP A 530 28.38 -19.58 -15.81
N CYS A 531 28.32 -20.86 -15.40
CA CYS A 531 29.32 -21.89 -15.69
C CYS A 531 29.19 -22.45 -17.12
N LEU A 532 27.96 -22.58 -17.66
CA LEU A 532 27.72 -22.98 -19.05
C LEU A 532 28.22 -21.91 -20.04
N ASP A 533 28.08 -20.64 -19.70
CA ASP A 533 28.52 -19.51 -20.55
C ASP A 533 30.05 -19.43 -20.69
N TYR A 534 30.83 -20.02 -19.77
CA TYR A 534 32.30 -20.11 -19.88
C TYR A 534 32.79 -21.19 -20.86
N GLY A 535 31.92 -22.11 -21.31
CA GLY A 535 32.25 -23.11 -22.34
C GLY A 535 32.19 -24.56 -21.85
N LYS A 536 33.29 -25.31 -21.98
CA LYS A 536 33.31 -26.76 -21.68
C LYS A 536 33.22 -27.01 -20.17
N THR A 537 32.21 -27.78 -19.78
CA THR A 537 31.86 -28.07 -18.40
C THR A 537 31.85 -29.56 -18.12
N LEU A 538 32.46 -29.94 -16.99
CA LEU A 538 32.35 -31.24 -16.37
C LEU A 538 31.61 -31.12 -15.03
N ASP A 539 30.48 -31.82 -14.90
CA ASP A 539 29.72 -31.90 -13.65
C ASP A 539 29.98 -33.23 -12.95
N LEU A 540 30.69 -33.17 -11.82
CA LEU A 540 30.97 -34.28 -10.91
C LEU A 540 30.26 -34.08 -9.56
N SER A 541 29.23 -33.24 -9.49
CA SER A 541 28.51 -32.95 -8.25
C SER A 541 27.85 -34.19 -7.63
N ARG A 542 27.72 -34.19 -6.30
CA ARG A 542 27.02 -35.23 -5.52
C ARG A 542 27.57 -36.65 -5.73
N ASN A 543 28.86 -36.76 -6.00
CA ASN A 543 29.62 -38.01 -6.08
C ASN A 543 30.21 -38.40 -4.70
N ASN A 544 31.11 -39.38 -4.69
CA ASN A 544 31.81 -39.87 -3.49
C ASN A 544 33.28 -39.40 -3.44
N ILE A 545 33.61 -38.27 -4.07
CA ILE A 545 35.00 -37.77 -4.07
C ILE A 545 35.32 -37.23 -2.66
N PHE A 546 36.39 -37.73 -2.05
CA PHE A 546 36.82 -37.36 -0.68
C PHE A 546 38.24 -36.77 -0.61
N PHE A 547 39.03 -36.99 -1.66
CA PHE A 547 40.40 -36.53 -1.88
C PHE A 547 40.54 -36.21 -3.38
N ILE A 548 41.51 -35.39 -3.76
CA ILE A 548 41.84 -35.03 -5.15
C ILE A 548 43.34 -35.21 -5.37
N SER A 549 43.69 -36.03 -6.36
CA SER A 549 45.04 -36.12 -6.90
C SER A 549 45.14 -35.31 -8.21
N PRO A 550 46.29 -34.67 -8.51
CA PRO A 550 46.50 -34.01 -9.80
C PRO A 550 46.33 -34.97 -11.00
N SER A 551 46.55 -36.27 -10.81
CA SER A 551 46.30 -37.31 -11.83
C SER A 551 44.84 -37.38 -12.28
N ASP A 552 43.89 -37.04 -11.41
CA ASP A 552 42.45 -37.26 -11.64
C ASP A 552 41.90 -36.30 -12.71
N PHE A 553 42.64 -35.21 -12.97
CA PHE A 553 42.35 -34.21 -14.00
C PHE A 553 43.39 -34.17 -15.13
N GLN A 554 44.24 -35.19 -15.25
CA GLN A 554 45.15 -35.33 -16.37
C GLN A 554 44.37 -35.32 -17.70
N ASP A 555 44.91 -34.65 -18.72
CA ASP A 555 44.31 -34.53 -20.06
C ASP A 555 42.96 -33.76 -20.14
N LEU A 556 42.58 -33.02 -19.09
CA LEU A 556 41.34 -32.21 -19.03
C LEU A 556 41.56 -30.68 -19.10
N ASP A 557 42.69 -30.23 -19.66
CA ASP A 557 43.09 -28.82 -19.84
C ASP A 557 42.08 -27.96 -20.65
N PHE A 558 41.23 -28.63 -21.45
CA PHE A 558 40.17 -28.02 -22.23
C PHE A 558 38.97 -27.51 -21.41
N LEU A 559 38.86 -27.90 -20.13
CA LEU A 559 37.74 -27.49 -19.27
C LEU A 559 37.77 -26.00 -18.94
N ARG A 560 36.59 -25.40 -18.87
CA ARG A 560 36.37 -23.99 -18.50
C ARG A 560 35.51 -23.86 -17.26
N CYS A 561 34.66 -24.84 -16.99
CA CYS A 561 34.00 -25.01 -15.71
C CYS A 561 34.12 -26.44 -15.17
N LEU A 562 34.24 -26.57 -13.85
CA LEU A 562 34.22 -27.82 -13.11
C LEU A 562 33.27 -27.68 -11.92
N ASN A 563 32.30 -28.59 -11.80
CA ASN A 563 31.40 -28.66 -10.66
C ASN A 563 31.74 -29.89 -9.79
N LEU A 564 32.27 -29.64 -8.60
CA LEU A 564 32.56 -30.65 -7.56
C LEU A 564 31.60 -30.54 -6.36
N SER A 565 30.50 -29.80 -6.48
CA SER A 565 29.61 -29.51 -5.36
C SER A 565 29.00 -30.75 -4.70
N GLY A 566 28.82 -30.73 -3.38
CA GLY A 566 28.15 -31.80 -2.64
C GLY A 566 28.89 -33.14 -2.62
N ASN A 567 30.20 -33.14 -2.85
CA ASN A 567 31.09 -34.27 -2.60
C ASN A 567 31.48 -34.33 -1.11
N ALA A 568 32.45 -35.17 -0.75
CA ALA A 568 32.94 -35.36 0.61
C ALA A 568 34.39 -34.83 0.79
N ILE A 569 34.85 -33.93 -0.08
CA ILE A 569 36.26 -33.55 -0.16
C ILE A 569 36.68 -32.86 1.14
N SER A 570 37.62 -33.47 1.85
CA SER A 570 38.04 -33.11 3.22
C SER A 570 39.56 -32.83 3.27
N GLN A 571 40.07 -32.11 2.26
CA GLN A 571 41.50 -31.94 1.98
C GLN A 571 41.97 -30.50 2.25
N THR A 572 43.17 -30.39 2.81
CA THR A 572 43.91 -29.13 2.98
C THR A 572 44.60 -28.74 1.67
N LEU A 573 43.82 -28.14 0.75
CA LEU A 573 44.31 -27.77 -0.59
C LEU A 573 45.55 -26.89 -0.51
N ASN A 574 46.62 -27.26 -1.21
CA ASN A 574 47.91 -26.58 -1.13
C ASN A 574 48.33 -25.86 -2.44
N GLY A 575 47.54 -25.99 -3.52
CA GLY A 575 47.81 -25.36 -4.81
C GLY A 575 48.46 -26.30 -5.83
N SER A 576 48.32 -27.62 -5.64
CA SER A 576 48.81 -28.64 -6.58
C SER A 576 47.68 -29.45 -7.22
N GLU A 577 46.54 -29.54 -6.54
CA GLU A 577 45.43 -30.46 -6.83
C GLU A 577 44.82 -30.30 -8.23
N PHE A 578 44.78 -29.08 -8.77
CA PHE A 578 44.19 -28.77 -10.06
C PHE A 578 45.22 -28.42 -11.15
N HIS A 579 46.48 -28.83 -10.99
CA HIS A 579 47.61 -28.38 -11.83
C HIS A 579 47.36 -28.41 -13.36
N TYR A 580 46.70 -29.44 -13.87
CA TYR A 580 46.40 -29.58 -15.30
C TYR A 580 45.24 -28.68 -15.79
N LEU A 581 44.38 -28.18 -14.88
CA LEU A 581 43.21 -27.35 -15.20
C LEU A 581 43.56 -25.85 -15.36
N SER A 582 44.74 -25.56 -15.90
CA SER A 582 45.25 -24.19 -16.12
C SER A 582 44.31 -23.25 -16.91
N GLY A 583 43.39 -23.81 -17.70
CA GLY A 583 42.37 -23.08 -18.46
C GLY A 583 41.05 -22.82 -17.73
N LEU A 584 40.88 -23.27 -16.48
CA LEU A 584 39.61 -23.21 -15.75
C LEU A 584 39.22 -21.78 -15.37
N LYS A 585 37.93 -21.45 -15.51
CA LYS A 585 37.34 -20.13 -15.20
C LYS A 585 36.28 -20.16 -14.11
N TYR A 586 35.57 -21.27 -13.95
CA TYR A 586 34.57 -21.46 -12.90
C TYR A 586 34.88 -22.75 -12.15
N LEU A 587 34.98 -22.67 -10.82
CA LEU A 587 35.05 -23.83 -9.94
C LEU A 587 33.90 -23.78 -8.92
N ASP A 588 33.00 -24.77 -8.97
CA ASP A 588 32.06 -25.02 -7.88
C ASP A 588 32.64 -26.05 -6.92
N PHE A 589 32.94 -25.63 -5.70
CA PHE A 589 33.41 -26.48 -4.61
C PHE A 589 32.42 -26.49 -3.43
N SER A 590 31.19 -26.01 -3.64
CA SER A 590 30.20 -25.85 -2.58
C SER A 590 29.78 -27.18 -1.94
N ASN A 591 29.25 -27.15 -0.71
CA ASN A 591 28.75 -28.33 0.02
C ASN A 591 29.80 -29.45 0.24
N ASN A 592 31.10 -29.11 0.23
CA ASN A 592 32.21 -30.01 0.60
C ASN A 592 32.64 -29.79 2.07
N ARG A 593 33.87 -30.15 2.41
CA ARG A 593 34.50 -29.95 3.72
C ARG A 593 35.92 -29.42 3.56
N ILE A 594 36.12 -28.35 2.77
CA ILE A 594 37.46 -27.76 2.59
C ILE A 594 38.06 -27.33 3.94
N ASP A 595 39.37 -27.54 4.12
CA ASP A 595 40.14 -26.92 5.19
C ASP A 595 41.14 -25.93 4.60
N LEU A 596 40.92 -24.64 4.85
CA LEU A 596 41.74 -23.54 4.33
C LEU A 596 42.96 -23.30 5.23
N LEU A 597 43.87 -24.27 5.29
CA LEU A 597 45.10 -24.18 6.08
C LEU A 597 46.20 -23.35 5.38
N TYR A 598 46.26 -23.38 4.05
CA TYR A 598 47.34 -22.78 3.26
C TYR A 598 46.87 -21.54 2.48
N SER A 599 47.70 -20.49 2.44
CA SER A 599 47.46 -19.30 1.60
C SER A 599 47.70 -19.54 0.10
N THR A 600 48.25 -20.71 -0.26
CA THR A 600 48.51 -21.13 -1.65
C THR A 600 47.34 -21.91 -2.27
N ALA A 601 46.26 -22.15 -1.52
CA ALA A 601 45.08 -22.85 -2.02
C ALA A 601 44.53 -22.19 -3.29
N PHE A 602 44.34 -23.00 -4.34
CA PHE A 602 43.87 -22.62 -5.68
C PHE A 602 44.84 -21.77 -6.54
N GLU A 603 46.10 -21.53 -6.14
CA GLU A 603 47.01 -20.65 -6.89
C GLU A 603 47.42 -21.17 -8.29
N GLU A 604 47.22 -22.46 -8.56
CA GLU A 604 47.44 -23.05 -9.87
C GLU A 604 46.35 -22.64 -10.89
N LEU A 605 45.17 -22.24 -10.43
CA LEU A 605 44.01 -21.85 -11.24
C LEU A 605 44.12 -20.40 -11.73
N LYS A 606 45.18 -20.11 -12.49
CA LYS A 606 45.61 -18.76 -12.90
C LYS A 606 44.59 -17.97 -13.74
N LEU A 607 43.57 -18.62 -14.30
CA LEU A 607 42.50 -17.98 -15.10
C LEU A 607 41.12 -18.01 -14.42
N LEU A 608 41.05 -18.37 -13.14
CA LEU A 608 39.80 -18.49 -12.40
C LEU A 608 39.09 -17.14 -12.24
N GLU A 609 37.86 -17.05 -12.73
CA GLU A 609 37.00 -15.86 -12.67
C GLU A 609 35.90 -15.98 -11.60
N ILE A 610 35.41 -17.20 -11.33
CA ILE A 610 34.40 -17.50 -10.31
C ILE A 610 34.80 -18.71 -9.47
N LEU A 611 34.69 -18.57 -8.15
CA LEU A 611 34.89 -19.64 -7.18
C LEU A 611 33.70 -19.72 -6.20
N ASP A 612 33.14 -20.92 -6.01
CA ASP A 612 32.16 -21.19 -4.96
C ASP A 612 32.74 -22.12 -3.88
N LEU A 613 32.82 -21.62 -2.65
CA LEU A 613 33.23 -22.35 -1.44
C LEU A 613 32.06 -22.43 -0.42
N SER A 614 30.82 -22.20 -0.82
CA SER A 614 29.65 -22.14 0.08
C SER A 614 29.35 -23.51 0.74
N ASN A 615 28.59 -23.53 1.84
CA ASN A 615 28.19 -24.72 2.60
C ASN A 615 29.35 -25.63 3.08
N ASN A 616 30.58 -25.14 3.17
CA ASN A 616 31.79 -25.87 3.56
C ASN A 616 32.08 -25.83 5.09
N LYS A 617 31.07 -25.54 5.91
CA LYS A 617 31.20 -25.24 7.36
C LYS A 617 31.80 -26.31 8.29
N HIS A 618 32.28 -27.44 7.78
CA HIS A 618 32.75 -28.54 8.62
C HIS A 618 33.96 -28.16 9.49
N TYR A 619 35.01 -27.61 8.88
CA TYR A 619 36.22 -27.21 9.60
C TYR A 619 36.04 -25.85 10.31
N PHE A 620 35.25 -24.93 9.73
CA PHE A 620 34.94 -23.62 10.35
C PHE A 620 34.17 -23.70 11.68
N LEU A 621 33.56 -24.84 11.99
CA LEU A 621 32.88 -25.13 13.26
C LEU A 621 33.79 -25.86 14.28
N ALA A 622 35.03 -26.22 13.92
CA ALA A 622 35.93 -26.97 14.78
C ALA A 622 36.84 -26.03 15.58
N GLU A 623 36.64 -25.99 16.90
CA GLU A 623 37.46 -25.16 17.80
C GLU A 623 38.95 -25.53 17.72
N GLY A 624 39.81 -24.52 17.70
CA GLY A 624 41.27 -24.68 17.59
C GLY A 624 41.78 -24.90 16.16
N VAL A 625 40.92 -25.13 15.16
CA VAL A 625 41.36 -25.23 13.76
C VAL A 625 41.71 -23.85 13.20
N THR A 626 42.75 -23.80 12.38
CA THR A 626 43.40 -22.58 11.89
C THR A 626 43.05 -22.29 10.44
N HIS A 627 42.27 -21.23 10.18
CA HIS A 627 41.82 -20.88 8.83
C HIS A 627 42.47 -19.62 8.27
N VAL A 628 42.95 -19.72 7.04
CA VAL A 628 43.71 -18.71 6.30
C VAL A 628 42.86 -18.20 5.13
N LEU A 629 42.31 -16.99 5.29
CA LEU A 629 41.32 -16.38 4.39
C LEU A 629 41.93 -15.30 3.48
N ASN A 630 43.26 -15.29 3.31
CA ASN A 630 43.96 -14.37 2.40
C ASN A 630 44.41 -15.01 1.07
N PHE A 631 44.07 -16.29 0.82
CA PHE A 631 44.49 -17.06 -0.37
C PHE A 631 44.13 -16.40 -1.72
N MET A 632 43.04 -15.61 -1.77
CA MET A 632 42.63 -14.83 -2.95
C MET A 632 43.70 -13.88 -3.49
N LYS A 633 44.73 -13.55 -2.69
CA LYS A 633 45.88 -12.76 -3.11
C LYS A 633 46.59 -13.34 -4.35
N ASN A 634 46.56 -14.66 -4.50
CA ASN A 634 47.21 -15.37 -5.61
C ASN A 634 46.27 -15.51 -6.84
N LEU A 635 44.97 -15.22 -6.68
CA LEU A 635 43.93 -15.38 -7.71
C LEU A 635 43.71 -14.10 -8.55
N ALA A 636 44.70 -13.78 -9.38
CA ALA A 636 44.80 -12.52 -10.13
C ALA A 636 43.61 -12.17 -11.05
N TYR A 637 42.76 -13.14 -11.43
CA TYR A 637 41.59 -12.93 -12.32
C TYR A 637 40.22 -13.12 -11.66
N LEU A 638 40.18 -13.43 -10.35
CA LEU A 638 38.94 -13.75 -9.64
C LEU A 638 37.98 -12.56 -9.57
N LYS A 639 36.81 -12.66 -10.17
CA LYS A 639 35.77 -11.60 -10.22
C LYS A 639 34.68 -11.82 -9.18
N LYS A 640 34.25 -13.07 -8.97
CA LYS A 640 33.22 -13.47 -8.00
C LYS A 640 33.72 -14.56 -7.06
N LEU A 641 33.51 -14.36 -5.77
CA LEU A 641 33.71 -15.37 -4.74
C LEU A 641 32.41 -15.55 -3.94
N MET A 642 32.08 -16.80 -3.65
CA MET A 642 30.95 -17.18 -2.81
C MET A 642 31.47 -18.04 -1.64
N MET A 643 31.21 -17.60 -0.41
CA MET A 643 31.57 -18.29 0.84
C MET A 643 30.34 -18.34 1.75
N ASN A 644 29.18 -18.64 1.18
CA ASN A 644 27.89 -18.57 1.86
C ASN A 644 27.68 -19.77 2.79
N GLU A 645 26.97 -19.59 3.91
CA GLU A 645 26.60 -20.65 4.86
C GLU A 645 27.80 -21.42 5.46
N ASN A 646 28.96 -20.76 5.57
CA ASN A 646 30.19 -21.37 6.07
C ASN A 646 30.39 -21.23 7.59
N GLU A 647 29.50 -20.53 8.31
CA GLU A 647 29.57 -20.28 9.77
C GLU A 647 30.89 -19.61 10.24
N ILE A 648 31.62 -18.93 9.35
CA ILE A 648 32.98 -18.42 9.63
C ILE A 648 32.96 -17.45 10.82
N SER A 649 33.56 -17.88 11.94
CA SER A 649 33.64 -17.14 13.21
C SER A 649 35.05 -16.78 13.64
N THR A 650 36.08 -17.38 13.04
CA THR A 650 37.50 -17.21 13.37
C THR A 650 38.37 -17.24 12.11
N SER A 651 39.56 -16.63 12.17
CA SER A 651 40.60 -16.73 11.14
C SER A 651 41.96 -16.32 11.72
N ILE A 652 43.07 -16.83 11.19
CA ILE A 652 44.40 -16.29 11.48
C ILE A 652 44.58 -14.94 10.79
N SER A 653 44.17 -14.84 9.53
CA SER A 653 44.28 -13.62 8.73
C SER A 653 43.34 -12.54 9.27
N THR A 654 43.90 -11.37 9.57
CA THR A 654 43.17 -10.19 10.04
C THR A 654 42.29 -9.55 8.95
N GLY A 655 42.50 -9.90 7.68
CA GLY A 655 41.66 -9.50 6.56
C GLY A 655 41.92 -10.28 5.26
N MET A 656 41.02 -10.09 4.31
CA MET A 656 41.02 -10.63 2.96
C MET A 656 41.69 -9.63 2.00
N GLU A 657 42.54 -10.12 1.09
CA GLU A 657 43.24 -9.28 0.09
C GLU A 657 42.90 -9.72 -1.33
N SER A 658 42.53 -8.79 -2.21
CA SER A 658 42.38 -9.03 -3.65
C SER A 658 42.39 -7.73 -4.46
N GLN A 659 43.01 -7.77 -5.63
CA GLN A 659 43.03 -6.69 -6.61
C GLN A 659 41.99 -6.90 -7.74
N SER A 660 41.37 -8.08 -7.82
CA SER A 660 40.51 -8.54 -8.92
C SER A 660 39.04 -8.66 -8.52
N LEU A 661 38.77 -8.99 -7.26
CA LEU A 661 37.44 -9.35 -6.76
C LEU A 661 36.46 -8.17 -6.81
N LYS A 662 35.35 -8.37 -7.53
CA LYS A 662 34.24 -7.40 -7.68
C LYS A 662 33.00 -7.77 -6.87
N ILE A 663 32.74 -9.06 -6.68
CA ILE A 663 31.55 -9.58 -5.99
C ILE A 663 31.98 -10.59 -4.92
N LEU A 664 31.64 -10.30 -3.67
CA LEU A 664 31.80 -11.24 -2.55
C LEU A 664 30.43 -11.55 -1.95
N GLU A 665 30.03 -12.81 -2.02
CA GLU A 665 28.89 -13.33 -1.24
C GLU A 665 29.41 -14.04 0.01
N PHE A 666 29.05 -13.53 1.19
CA PHE A 666 29.55 -13.97 2.50
C PHE A 666 28.39 -14.16 3.50
N ARG A 667 27.19 -14.49 3.01
CA ARG A 667 26.00 -14.65 3.88
C ARG A 667 26.10 -15.90 4.75
N GLY A 668 25.36 -15.96 5.86
CA GLY A 668 25.34 -17.17 6.71
C GLY A 668 26.71 -17.49 7.35
N ASN A 669 27.45 -16.45 7.71
CA ASN A 669 28.70 -16.52 8.48
C ASN A 669 28.51 -15.82 9.83
N ARG A 670 29.56 -15.77 10.64
CA ARG A 670 29.51 -15.27 12.02
C ARG A 670 30.33 -13.99 12.20
N LEU A 671 30.05 -13.00 11.34
CA LEU A 671 30.58 -11.64 11.52
C LEU A 671 30.14 -11.00 12.84
N ASP A 672 29.08 -11.48 13.50
CA ASP A 672 28.72 -11.10 14.87
C ASP A 672 29.76 -11.52 15.93
N VAL A 673 30.55 -12.56 15.65
CA VAL A 673 31.68 -13.00 16.49
C VAL A 673 32.97 -12.29 16.09
N LEU A 674 33.23 -12.15 14.78
CA LEU A 674 34.43 -11.45 14.28
C LEU A 674 34.41 -9.94 14.61
N TRP A 675 33.24 -9.31 14.63
CA TRP A 675 33.04 -7.89 14.98
C TRP A 675 32.43 -7.70 16.38
N MET A 676 32.72 -8.63 17.30
CA MET A 676 32.37 -8.48 18.72
C MET A 676 32.97 -7.19 19.31
N ASP A 677 32.23 -6.53 20.20
CA ASP A 677 32.66 -5.26 20.79
C ASP A 677 34.01 -5.40 21.53
N GLY A 678 34.86 -4.38 21.43
CA GLY A 678 36.25 -4.41 21.90
C GLY A 678 37.25 -5.22 21.04
N ASN A 679 36.81 -6.07 20.10
CA ASN A 679 37.73 -6.82 19.24
C ASN A 679 38.14 -6.04 17.97
N ALA A 680 39.20 -5.24 18.08
CA ALA A 680 39.72 -4.46 16.96
C ALA A 680 40.29 -5.29 15.78
N ARG A 681 40.58 -6.59 15.98
CA ARG A 681 41.41 -7.40 15.07
C ARG A 681 40.86 -7.56 13.66
N TYR A 682 39.53 -7.69 13.53
CA TYR A 682 38.87 -7.97 12.25
C TYR A 682 38.00 -6.81 11.74
N LEU A 683 38.10 -5.62 12.34
CA LEU A 683 37.29 -4.46 11.91
C LEU A 683 37.63 -4.04 10.46
N SER A 684 38.86 -4.30 10.01
CA SER A 684 39.30 -4.07 8.62
C SER A 684 39.28 -5.31 7.72
N PHE A 685 38.49 -6.33 8.07
CA PHE A 685 38.56 -7.64 7.41
C PHE A 685 38.32 -7.61 5.89
N PHE A 686 37.52 -6.68 5.37
CA PHE A 686 37.26 -6.52 3.93
C PHE A 686 38.09 -5.41 3.25
N LYS A 687 38.91 -4.65 3.99
CA LYS A 687 39.50 -3.38 3.53
C LYS A 687 40.39 -3.50 2.29
N ASN A 688 41.12 -4.62 2.17
CA ASN A 688 42.10 -4.84 1.10
C ASN A 688 41.48 -5.53 -0.14
N LEU A 689 40.15 -5.61 -0.23
CA LEU A 689 39.39 -6.00 -1.42
C LEU A 689 39.16 -4.76 -2.32
N THR A 690 40.25 -4.25 -2.90
CA THR A 690 40.31 -2.87 -3.44
C THR A 690 39.28 -2.54 -4.52
N ASN A 691 38.91 -3.50 -5.36
CA ASN A 691 37.97 -3.34 -6.48
C ASN A 691 36.56 -3.90 -6.20
N LEU A 692 36.19 -4.15 -4.94
CA LEU A 692 34.91 -4.78 -4.59
C LEU A 692 33.72 -3.83 -4.81
N GLU A 693 32.84 -4.20 -5.74
CA GLU A 693 31.64 -3.45 -6.11
C GLU A 693 30.38 -3.92 -5.36
N LYS A 694 30.28 -5.22 -5.05
CA LYS A 694 29.16 -5.83 -4.29
C LYS A 694 29.69 -6.65 -3.12
N LEU A 695 29.15 -6.36 -1.93
CA LEU A 695 29.33 -7.16 -0.71
C LEU A 695 27.96 -7.65 -0.20
N ASP A 696 27.84 -8.97 -0.03
CA ASP A 696 26.67 -9.59 0.60
C ASP A 696 27.05 -10.18 1.96
N ILE A 697 26.60 -9.52 3.03
CA ILE A 697 26.78 -9.94 4.44
C ILE A 697 25.41 -10.10 5.12
N SER A 698 24.43 -10.59 4.36
CA SER A 698 23.13 -11.01 4.88
C SER A 698 23.25 -12.23 5.82
N PHE A 699 22.22 -12.51 6.63
CA PHE A 699 22.15 -13.67 7.53
C PHE A 699 23.33 -13.84 8.54
N ASN A 700 24.14 -12.80 8.76
CA ASN A 700 25.34 -12.85 9.61
C ASN A 700 25.06 -12.62 11.12
N SER A 701 23.80 -12.73 11.54
CA SER A 701 23.30 -12.48 12.90
C SER A 701 23.65 -11.11 13.52
N LEU A 702 24.17 -10.16 12.73
CA LEU A 702 24.67 -8.85 13.19
C LEU A 702 23.59 -8.08 13.98
N SER A 703 23.83 -7.81 15.25
CA SER A 703 22.89 -7.06 16.12
C SER A 703 23.15 -5.54 16.14
N PHE A 704 24.38 -5.16 15.83
CA PHE A 704 24.85 -3.81 15.53
C PHE A 704 25.99 -3.89 14.49
N LEU A 705 26.48 -2.72 14.05
CA LEU A 705 27.70 -2.58 13.25
C LEU A 705 28.63 -1.60 13.99
N PRO A 706 29.90 -1.97 14.28
CA PRO A 706 30.87 -1.05 14.86
C PRO A 706 31.11 0.18 13.98
N SER A 707 31.49 1.31 14.58
CA SER A 707 31.73 2.57 13.87
C SER A 707 32.84 2.45 12.81
N ASP A 708 33.87 1.68 13.12
CA ASP A 708 35.15 1.69 12.41
C ASP A 708 35.14 0.73 11.22
N VAL A 709 34.20 -0.23 11.19
CA VAL A 709 33.91 -1.08 10.03
C VAL A 709 33.55 -0.21 8.81
N PHE A 710 32.82 0.90 9.00
CA PHE A 710 32.51 1.83 7.91
C PHE A 710 33.75 2.56 7.35
N GLU A 711 34.81 2.72 8.15
CA GLU A 711 36.09 3.34 7.75
C GLU A 711 37.07 2.32 7.14
N ALA A 712 36.70 1.04 7.18
CA ALA A 712 37.49 -0.08 6.69
C ALA A 712 36.72 -0.99 5.70
N MET A 713 35.60 -0.50 5.17
CA MET A 713 34.91 -1.07 4.00
C MET A 713 35.68 -0.77 2.70
N PRO A 714 35.47 -1.58 1.63
CA PRO A 714 36.05 -1.33 0.31
C PRO A 714 35.68 0.04 -0.29
N PRO A 715 36.62 0.74 -0.98
CA PRO A 715 36.38 2.08 -1.52
C PRO A 715 35.47 2.09 -2.77
N GLU A 716 35.42 0.99 -3.52
CA GLU A 716 34.63 0.84 -4.75
C GLU A 716 33.20 0.32 -4.52
N LEU A 717 32.78 0.15 -3.25
CA LEU A 717 31.54 -0.53 -2.90
C LEU A 717 30.30 0.24 -3.38
N LYS A 718 29.49 -0.42 -4.23
CA LYS A 718 28.23 0.09 -4.81
C LYS A 718 27.01 -0.56 -4.19
N ILE A 719 27.07 -1.87 -3.92
CA ILE A 719 25.94 -2.66 -3.41
C ILE A 719 26.33 -3.30 -2.07
N LEU A 720 25.58 -2.96 -1.02
CA LEU A 720 25.73 -3.57 0.31
C LEU A 720 24.41 -4.26 0.71
N ASN A 721 24.44 -5.59 0.82
CA ASN A 721 23.33 -6.39 1.34
C ASN A 721 23.59 -6.77 2.81
N LEU A 722 22.69 -6.34 3.70
CA LEU A 722 22.67 -6.60 5.14
C LEU A 722 21.36 -7.28 5.59
N THR A 723 20.64 -7.92 4.68
CA THR A 723 19.33 -8.53 4.96
C THR A 723 19.38 -9.67 5.97
N ASN A 724 18.26 -9.91 6.66
CA ASN A 724 18.08 -11.01 7.61
C ASN A 724 19.15 -11.04 8.73
N ASN A 725 19.68 -9.86 9.08
CA ASN A 725 20.47 -9.64 10.27
C ASN A 725 19.54 -9.22 11.44
N ARG A 726 20.12 -8.93 12.60
CA ARG A 726 19.40 -8.60 13.85
C ARG A 726 19.56 -7.13 14.23
N LEU A 727 19.84 -6.26 13.25
CA LEU A 727 20.23 -4.87 13.48
C LEU A 727 19.08 -4.09 14.13
N LYS A 728 19.26 -3.68 15.39
CA LYS A 728 18.28 -2.86 16.14
C LYS A 728 18.43 -1.36 15.84
N ALA A 729 19.63 -0.95 15.46
CA ALA A 729 19.98 0.41 15.08
C ALA A 729 21.09 0.40 14.01
N PHE A 730 21.15 1.45 13.19
CA PHE A 730 22.14 1.62 12.13
C PHE A 730 22.80 3.00 12.22
N LYS A 731 24.11 3.07 12.02
CA LYS A 731 24.91 4.30 12.16
C LYS A 731 24.89 5.13 10.86
N TRP A 732 23.71 5.56 10.44
CA TRP A 732 23.47 6.26 9.16
C TRP A 732 24.49 7.37 8.85
N GLY A 733 24.89 8.16 9.85
CA GLY A 733 25.88 9.24 9.73
C GLY A 733 27.32 8.80 9.43
N LYS A 734 27.61 7.50 9.23
CA LYS A 734 28.88 6.98 8.69
C LYS A 734 28.80 6.62 7.20
N LEU A 735 27.63 6.65 6.56
CA LEU A 735 27.47 6.28 5.13
C LEU A 735 28.26 7.18 4.17
N TYR A 736 28.66 8.40 4.58
CA TYR A 736 29.43 9.33 3.73
C TYR A 736 30.83 8.79 3.36
N LEU A 737 31.31 7.79 4.10
CA LEU A 737 32.55 7.06 3.84
C LEU A 737 32.41 6.15 2.60
N LEU A 738 31.22 5.59 2.39
CA LEU A 738 30.88 4.68 1.29
C LEU A 738 30.50 5.48 0.03
N LYS A 739 31.45 6.27 -0.48
CA LYS A 739 31.24 7.31 -1.51
C LYS A 739 30.56 6.81 -2.79
N LYS A 740 30.69 5.52 -3.13
CA LYS A 740 30.15 4.90 -4.36
C LYS A 740 28.87 4.08 -4.15
N LEU A 741 28.31 4.03 -2.94
CA LEU A 741 27.16 3.18 -2.59
C LEU A 741 25.87 3.64 -3.31
N THR A 742 25.39 2.82 -4.26
CA THR A 742 24.13 3.03 -4.98
C THR A 742 22.96 2.27 -4.36
N THR A 743 23.21 1.09 -3.79
CA THR A 743 22.16 0.17 -3.31
C THR A 743 22.45 -0.31 -1.90
N LEU A 744 21.51 -0.09 -0.99
CA LEU A 744 21.59 -0.53 0.41
C LEU A 744 20.34 -1.32 0.77
N ASP A 745 20.51 -2.63 1.00
CA ASP A 745 19.44 -3.50 1.48
C ASP A 745 19.61 -3.84 2.97
N LEU A 746 18.64 -3.38 3.76
CA LEU A 746 18.52 -3.57 5.20
C LEU A 746 17.22 -4.33 5.54
N SER A 747 16.57 -4.97 4.57
CA SER A 747 15.29 -5.65 4.78
C SER A 747 15.39 -6.86 5.73
N ASN A 748 14.28 -7.18 6.41
CA ASN A 748 14.22 -8.24 7.43
C ASN A 748 15.22 -8.01 8.58
N ASN A 749 15.24 -6.79 9.13
CA ASN A 749 16.03 -6.43 10.31
C ASN A 749 15.10 -5.88 11.42
N LEU A 750 15.67 -5.43 12.54
CA LEU A 750 14.93 -4.95 13.71
C LEU A 750 14.97 -3.41 13.83
N LEU A 751 15.20 -2.69 12.72
CA LEU A 751 15.40 -1.25 12.74
C LEU A 751 14.11 -0.50 13.10
N THR A 752 14.21 0.40 14.07
CA THR A 752 13.08 1.20 14.57
C THR A 752 13.02 2.63 14.00
N THR A 753 14.10 3.09 13.36
CA THR A 753 14.31 4.49 12.96
C THR A 753 15.07 4.64 11.64
N VAL A 754 14.80 5.75 10.95
CA VAL A 754 15.44 6.21 9.69
C VAL A 754 16.33 7.43 9.97
N PRO A 755 17.28 7.83 9.10
CA PRO A 755 18.13 8.99 9.37
C PRO A 755 17.33 10.29 9.43
N ARG A 756 17.87 11.31 10.10
CA ARG A 756 17.23 12.65 10.19
C ARG A 756 17.02 13.28 8.81
N GLU A 757 18.08 13.25 8.00
CA GLU A 757 18.20 13.81 6.64
C GLU A 757 19.13 12.87 5.86
N LEU A 758 18.63 12.17 4.84
CA LEU A 758 19.38 11.13 4.11
C LEU A 758 20.52 11.71 3.27
N SER A 759 20.35 12.92 2.70
CA SER A 759 21.40 13.65 1.95
C SER A 759 22.68 13.86 2.76
N ASN A 760 22.55 14.03 4.07
CA ASN A 760 23.66 14.30 4.98
C ASN A 760 24.36 12.99 5.40
N CYS A 761 23.79 11.85 5.01
CA CYS A 761 24.37 10.52 5.19
C CYS A 761 24.98 10.00 3.89
N THR A 762 24.34 10.22 2.73
CA THR A 762 24.87 9.83 1.42
C THR A 762 24.22 10.66 0.30
N SER A 763 25.00 10.96 -0.75
CA SER A 763 24.57 11.67 -1.96
C SER A 763 24.47 10.77 -3.20
N THR A 764 24.92 9.51 -3.12
CA THR A 764 25.05 8.58 -4.25
C THR A 764 24.05 7.42 -4.24
N LEU A 765 23.30 7.25 -3.14
CA LEU A 765 22.32 6.17 -2.99
C LEU A 765 21.10 6.36 -3.92
N GLN A 766 20.82 5.34 -4.72
CA GLN A 766 19.72 5.27 -5.68
C GLN A 766 18.61 4.32 -5.21
N GLU A 767 18.96 3.29 -4.44
CA GLU A 767 18.04 2.25 -3.97
C GLU A 767 18.19 2.05 -2.46
N LEU A 768 17.10 2.23 -1.71
CA LEU A 768 17.05 2.01 -0.27
C LEU A 768 15.93 1.01 0.08
N ILE A 769 16.31 -0.17 0.56
CA ILE A 769 15.39 -1.26 0.87
C ILE A 769 15.34 -1.46 2.38
N LEU A 770 14.20 -1.12 3.00
CA LEU A 770 13.94 -1.18 4.44
C LEU A 770 12.73 -2.08 4.77
N ARG A 771 12.30 -2.91 3.82
CA ARG A 771 11.18 -3.86 3.95
C ARG A 771 11.25 -4.72 5.22
N ASN A 772 10.11 -4.99 5.84
CA ASN A 772 9.99 -5.88 7.01
C ASN A 772 10.97 -5.49 8.14
N ASN A 773 10.88 -4.24 8.57
CA ASN A 773 11.57 -3.72 9.76
C ASN A 773 10.52 -3.26 10.81
N HIS A 774 10.94 -2.52 11.83
CA HIS A 774 10.09 -2.06 12.92
C HIS A 774 9.96 -0.52 12.95
N ILE A 775 10.12 0.13 11.79
CA ILE A 775 10.07 1.60 11.66
C ILE A 775 8.64 2.08 11.96
N GLN A 776 8.48 2.86 13.03
CA GLN A 776 7.17 3.36 13.47
C GLN A 776 6.83 4.75 12.89
N ARG A 777 7.85 5.57 12.62
CA ARG A 777 7.72 6.94 12.14
C ARG A 777 8.94 7.33 11.32
N LEU A 778 8.72 8.09 10.25
CA LEU A 778 9.78 8.76 9.51
C LEU A 778 10.21 10.04 10.23
N THR A 779 11.45 10.46 10.04
CA THR A 779 11.99 11.70 10.62
C THR A 779 11.47 12.93 9.87
N LYS A 780 11.50 14.12 10.50
CA LYS A 780 10.88 15.34 9.93
C LYS A 780 11.42 15.72 8.54
N TYR A 781 12.66 15.38 8.19
CA TYR A 781 13.31 15.79 6.94
C TYR A 781 13.95 14.62 6.17
N PHE A 782 13.45 13.39 6.37
CA PHE A 782 14.07 12.12 5.92
C PHE A 782 14.65 12.18 4.49
N LEU A 783 13.85 12.49 3.47
CA LEU A 783 14.28 12.50 2.06
C LEU A 783 14.69 13.89 1.56
N ARG A 784 14.88 14.89 2.44
CA ARG A 784 15.36 16.22 2.05
C ARG A 784 16.70 16.10 1.35
N GLY A 785 16.82 16.68 0.15
CA GLY A 785 18.05 16.69 -0.64
C GLY A 785 18.47 15.36 -1.28
N ALA A 786 17.73 14.26 -1.08
CA ALA A 786 18.10 12.93 -1.57
C ALA A 786 17.74 12.71 -3.07
N ILE A 787 18.14 13.65 -3.94
CA ILE A 787 17.67 13.77 -5.33
C ILE A 787 18.03 12.54 -6.20
N GLY A 788 19.10 11.82 -5.87
CA GLY A 788 19.54 10.62 -6.60
C GLY A 788 18.71 9.35 -6.34
N LEU A 789 17.82 9.36 -5.34
CA LEU A 789 17.03 8.20 -4.94
C LEU A 789 15.93 7.90 -5.98
N GLN A 790 15.88 6.67 -6.47
CA GLN A 790 14.94 6.19 -7.50
C GLN A 790 14.02 5.06 -6.99
N TYR A 791 14.47 4.26 -6.02
CA TYR A 791 13.71 3.15 -5.45
C TYR A 791 13.72 3.23 -3.92
N LEU A 792 12.53 3.16 -3.31
CA LEU A 792 12.37 3.17 -1.86
C LEU A 792 11.34 2.11 -1.41
N ASP A 793 11.79 1.11 -0.66
CA ASP A 793 10.93 0.10 -0.06
C ASP A 793 10.81 0.30 1.45
N LEU A 794 9.62 0.68 1.90
CA LEU A 794 9.22 0.80 3.31
C LEU A 794 8.13 -0.21 3.69
N SER A 795 7.86 -1.22 2.86
CA SER A 795 6.78 -2.18 3.07
C SER A 795 6.95 -3.04 4.34
N SER A 796 5.85 -3.60 4.83
CA SER A 796 5.78 -4.47 6.02
C SER A 796 6.35 -3.87 7.33
N ASN A 797 6.43 -2.53 7.43
CA ASN A 797 6.91 -1.84 8.62
C ASN A 797 5.78 -1.54 9.62
N LYS A 798 5.96 -0.54 10.49
CA LYS A 798 4.98 -0.08 11.50
C LYS A 798 4.64 1.40 11.33
N ILE A 799 4.84 1.96 10.13
CA ILE A 799 4.66 3.38 9.83
C ILE A 799 3.17 3.74 9.93
N GLN A 800 2.87 4.76 10.73
CA GLN A 800 1.50 5.23 10.95
C GLN A 800 1.14 6.46 10.10
N ILE A 801 2.07 7.41 9.93
CA ILE A 801 1.83 8.70 9.27
C ILE A 801 3.08 9.09 8.48
N ILE A 802 2.88 9.63 7.27
CA ILE A 802 3.93 10.24 6.43
C ILE A 802 3.54 11.71 6.20
N LYS A 803 4.49 12.65 6.35
CA LYS A 803 4.24 14.10 6.28
C LYS A 803 5.09 14.76 5.19
N LYS A 804 4.59 15.85 4.58
CA LYS A 804 5.23 16.60 3.48
C LYS A 804 6.69 17.00 3.74
N SER A 805 7.05 17.24 5.01
CA SER A 805 8.44 17.58 5.35
C SER A 805 9.39 16.39 5.22
N SER A 806 8.92 15.17 5.52
CA SER A 806 9.70 13.93 5.43
C SER A 806 9.89 13.49 3.98
N PHE A 807 8.83 13.68 3.17
CA PHE A 807 8.72 13.32 1.76
C PHE A 807 8.46 14.62 0.95
N PRO A 808 9.53 15.32 0.51
CA PRO A 808 9.38 16.54 -0.27
C PRO A 808 9.17 16.22 -1.76
N GLU A 809 8.25 16.95 -2.40
CA GLU A 809 7.78 16.73 -3.77
C GLU A 809 8.92 16.69 -4.81
N ASN A 810 9.97 17.50 -4.63
CA ASN A 810 11.12 17.57 -5.54
C ASN A 810 12.06 16.34 -5.50
N VAL A 811 11.83 15.38 -4.59
CA VAL A 811 12.55 14.10 -4.52
C VAL A 811 11.60 12.95 -4.78
N ILE A 812 10.44 12.92 -4.10
CA ILE A 812 9.51 11.79 -4.23
C ILE A 812 8.92 11.67 -5.63
N ASN A 813 8.71 12.78 -6.36
CA ASN A 813 8.18 12.73 -7.72
C ASN A 813 9.21 12.19 -8.75
N ASN A 814 10.49 12.02 -8.37
CA ASN A 814 11.53 11.40 -9.19
C ASN A 814 11.69 9.89 -8.90
N LEU A 815 10.99 9.34 -7.90
CA LEU A 815 11.02 7.91 -7.60
C LEU A 815 10.34 7.13 -8.73
N LYS A 816 11.01 6.09 -9.23
CA LYS A 816 10.43 5.12 -10.16
C LYS A 816 9.44 4.19 -9.46
N MET A 817 9.72 3.83 -8.20
CA MET A 817 8.86 2.96 -7.40
C MET A 817 8.97 3.27 -5.90
N LEU A 818 7.82 3.22 -5.22
CA LEU A 818 7.70 3.43 -3.78
C LEU A 818 6.79 2.35 -3.16
N LEU A 819 7.34 1.49 -2.31
CA LEU A 819 6.61 0.37 -1.72
C LEU A 819 6.22 0.68 -0.27
N LEU A 820 4.91 0.60 0.00
CA LEU A 820 4.30 1.05 1.27
C LEU A 820 3.37 0.02 1.91
N HIS A 821 3.03 -1.05 1.20
CA HIS A 821 2.03 -2.06 1.60
C HIS A 821 2.37 -2.73 2.94
N GLY A 822 1.35 -3.15 3.68
CA GLY A 822 1.51 -3.81 4.99
C GLY A 822 1.97 -2.90 6.13
N ASN A 823 1.81 -1.58 6.01
CA ASN A 823 2.01 -0.62 7.10
C ASN A 823 0.67 -0.24 7.76
N PRO A 824 0.63 -0.05 9.10
CA PRO A 824 -0.58 0.26 9.87
C PRO A 824 -0.90 1.77 9.84
N PHE A 825 -1.26 2.30 8.68
CA PHE A 825 -1.50 3.73 8.50
C PHE A 825 -2.68 4.26 9.35
N LYS A 826 -2.52 5.44 9.94
CA LYS A 826 -3.58 6.18 10.64
C LYS A 826 -4.22 7.17 9.67
N CYS A 827 -5.50 6.97 9.43
CA CYS A 827 -6.28 7.71 8.45
C CYS A 827 -7.15 8.76 9.16
N ASN A 828 -6.48 9.72 9.79
CA ASN A 828 -7.06 10.91 10.41
C ASN A 828 -6.59 12.17 9.66
N CYS A 829 -6.90 13.36 10.17
CA CYS A 829 -6.53 14.62 9.51
C CYS A 829 -5.01 14.87 9.35
N ASP A 830 -4.13 14.14 10.06
CA ASP A 830 -2.68 14.17 9.78
C ASP A 830 -2.32 13.60 8.39
N ALA A 831 -3.18 12.76 7.81
CA ALA A 831 -2.94 12.05 6.55
C ALA A 831 -3.39 12.81 5.29
N VAL A 832 -4.09 13.94 5.42
CA VAL A 832 -4.72 14.68 4.31
C VAL A 832 -3.74 14.93 3.16
N TRP A 833 -2.57 15.53 3.43
CA TRP A 833 -1.56 15.76 2.39
C TRP A 833 -1.08 14.47 1.71
N PHE A 834 -0.96 13.37 2.46
CA PHE A 834 -0.43 12.11 1.93
C PHE A 834 -1.44 11.42 1.00
N VAL A 835 -2.73 11.43 1.38
CA VAL A 835 -3.84 10.97 0.52
C VAL A 835 -3.94 11.85 -0.74
N TRP A 836 -3.86 13.17 -0.59
CA TRP A 836 -3.84 14.12 -1.70
C TRP A 836 -2.65 13.87 -2.66
N TRP A 837 -1.44 13.68 -2.12
CA TRP A 837 -0.25 13.41 -2.93
C TRP A 837 -0.34 12.06 -3.66
N ILE A 838 -0.83 11.00 -3.00
CA ILE A 838 -1.12 9.70 -3.64
C ILE A 838 -2.06 9.90 -4.84
N ASN A 839 -3.11 10.71 -4.69
CA ASN A 839 -4.08 10.96 -5.77
C ASN A 839 -3.45 11.71 -6.96
N GLN A 840 -2.43 12.56 -6.73
CA GLN A 840 -1.79 13.36 -7.80
C GLN A 840 -0.50 12.77 -8.40
N THR A 841 0.29 12.00 -7.65
CA THR A 841 1.65 11.55 -8.03
C THR A 841 1.70 10.61 -9.25
N GLN A 842 2.80 10.61 -10.01
CA GLN A 842 3.03 9.66 -11.12
C GLN A 842 3.96 8.49 -10.71
N VAL A 843 4.31 8.39 -9.43
CA VAL A 843 5.16 7.31 -8.89
C VAL A 843 4.39 5.99 -8.82
N THR A 844 5.00 4.90 -9.30
CA THR A 844 4.45 3.56 -9.17
C THR A 844 4.43 3.12 -7.71
N ILE A 845 3.23 2.90 -7.15
CA ILE A 845 2.99 2.36 -5.80
C ILE A 845 2.24 1.03 -5.94
N PRO A 846 2.94 -0.13 -5.93
CA PRO A 846 2.29 -1.43 -6.04
C PRO A 846 1.33 -1.70 -4.88
N LEU A 847 0.23 -2.43 -5.15
CA LEU A 847 -0.80 -2.81 -4.17
C LEU A 847 -1.52 -1.63 -3.47
N LEU A 848 -1.53 -0.45 -4.09
CA LEU A 848 -2.10 0.77 -3.51
C LEU A 848 -3.58 0.63 -3.09
N ALA A 849 -4.44 0.10 -3.96
CA ALA A 849 -5.85 -0.06 -3.66
C ALA A 849 -6.16 -1.29 -2.76
N THR A 850 -5.19 -2.18 -2.51
CA THR A 850 -5.39 -3.46 -1.81
C THR A 850 -4.72 -3.55 -0.44
N ASP A 851 -3.39 -3.48 -0.35
CA ASP A 851 -2.62 -3.70 0.89
C ASP A 851 -2.02 -2.41 1.51
N VAL A 852 -2.27 -1.24 0.90
CA VAL A 852 -1.95 0.09 1.47
C VAL A 852 -3.18 0.62 2.23
N THR A 853 -3.46 0.00 3.38
CA THR A 853 -4.72 0.17 4.14
C THR A 853 -4.58 0.86 5.50
N CYS A 854 -5.70 1.39 5.98
CA CYS A 854 -5.83 2.04 7.27
C CYS A 854 -5.95 1.05 8.42
N ALA A 855 -5.14 1.23 9.47
CA ALA A 855 -5.33 0.56 10.76
C ALA A 855 -6.49 1.17 11.60
N GLY A 856 -6.90 2.40 11.28
CA GLY A 856 -8.00 3.13 11.93
C GLY A 856 -7.92 4.65 11.67
N PRO A 857 -8.75 5.47 12.34
CA PRO A 857 -9.68 5.10 13.41
C PRO A 857 -11.02 4.54 12.89
N GLY A 858 -11.74 3.81 13.76
CA GLY A 858 -13.14 3.41 13.56
C GLY A 858 -13.48 2.89 12.16
N ALA A 859 -14.45 3.55 11.51
CA ALA A 859 -15.00 3.19 10.20
C ALA A 859 -14.02 3.30 9.00
N HIS A 860 -12.80 3.79 9.22
CA HIS A 860 -11.74 3.77 8.19
C HIS A 860 -10.89 2.49 8.25
N LYS A 861 -10.91 1.73 9.36
CA LYS A 861 -10.10 0.51 9.50
C LYS A 861 -10.38 -0.48 8.36
N GLY A 862 -9.32 -0.95 7.70
CA GLY A 862 -9.38 -1.88 6.58
C GLY A 862 -9.62 -1.25 5.20
N LYS A 863 -10.01 0.03 5.11
CA LYS A 863 -10.12 0.73 3.82
C LYS A 863 -8.72 1.06 3.27
N SER A 864 -8.54 1.02 1.95
CA SER A 864 -7.31 1.54 1.32
C SER A 864 -7.27 3.06 1.34
N LEU A 865 -6.06 3.61 1.49
CA LEU A 865 -5.78 5.05 1.50
C LEU A 865 -6.26 5.78 0.23
N VAL A 866 -6.37 5.10 -0.92
CA VAL A 866 -6.79 5.74 -2.19
C VAL A 866 -8.29 6.03 -2.27
N PHE A 867 -9.10 5.38 -1.42
CA PHE A 867 -10.56 5.59 -1.32
C PHE A 867 -10.97 6.50 -0.15
N LEU A 868 -10.01 7.20 0.45
CA LEU A 868 -10.31 8.18 1.49
C LEU A 868 -10.60 9.54 0.87
N ASP A 869 -11.83 10.02 1.09
CA ASP A 869 -12.10 11.45 1.09
C ASP A 869 -11.97 11.96 2.54
N LEU A 870 -11.27 13.08 2.71
CA LEU A 870 -10.99 13.72 3.99
C LEU A 870 -11.41 15.21 3.99
N TYR A 871 -12.39 15.59 3.16
CA TYR A 871 -12.99 16.93 3.13
C TYR A 871 -13.38 17.48 4.53
N THR A 872 -13.75 16.61 5.47
CA THR A 872 -14.08 16.98 6.87
C THR A 872 -12.89 17.54 7.67
N CYS A 873 -11.67 17.36 7.18
CA CYS A 873 -10.44 17.91 7.74
C CYS A 873 -10.05 19.27 7.14
N GLU A 874 -10.70 19.70 6.05
CA GLU A 874 -10.50 21.02 5.45
C GLU A 874 -11.31 22.06 6.22
N LEU A 875 -10.80 22.42 7.40
CA LEU A 875 -11.24 23.59 8.17
C LEU A 875 -10.86 24.87 7.40
N ASP A 876 -11.67 25.18 6.38
CA ASP A 876 -11.51 26.39 5.59
C ASP A 876 -11.60 27.63 6.50
N THR A 877 -10.62 28.51 6.35
CA THR A 877 -10.48 29.77 7.10
C THR A 877 -11.71 30.66 6.98
N SER A 878 -12.49 30.52 5.91
CA SER A 878 -13.79 31.16 5.72
C SER A 878 -14.75 30.90 6.90
N TYR A 879 -14.81 29.68 7.45
CA TYR A 879 -15.69 29.35 8.58
C TYR A 879 -15.27 30.09 9.86
N LEU A 880 -13.96 30.23 10.11
CA LEU A 880 -13.46 30.96 11.28
C LEU A 880 -13.76 32.47 11.14
N ILE A 881 -13.63 33.02 9.93
CA ILE A 881 -13.96 34.41 9.62
C ILE A 881 -15.48 34.65 9.77
N MET A 882 -16.32 33.76 9.24
CA MET A 882 -17.79 33.83 9.37
C MET A 882 -18.25 33.69 10.82
N TYR A 883 -17.60 32.83 11.61
CA TYR A 883 -17.84 32.73 13.05
C TYR A 883 -17.43 34.01 13.78
N ALA A 884 -16.25 34.57 13.47
CA ALA A 884 -15.80 35.83 14.08
C ALA A 884 -16.71 37.01 13.73
N LEU A 885 -17.16 37.12 12.47
CA LEU A 885 -18.09 38.16 12.02
C LEU A 885 -19.46 38.03 12.69
N SER A 886 -20.02 36.82 12.77
CA SER A 886 -21.32 36.60 13.44
C SER A 886 -21.25 36.79 14.95
N ALA A 887 -20.18 36.34 15.62
CA ALA A 887 -19.94 36.61 17.04
C ALA A 887 -19.77 38.11 17.31
N SER A 888 -19.04 38.83 16.45
CA SER A 888 -18.87 40.29 16.54
C SER A 888 -20.19 41.03 16.29
N ALA A 889 -21.04 40.56 15.37
CA ALA A 889 -22.36 41.12 15.15
C ALA A 889 -23.28 40.90 16.37
N VAL A 890 -23.30 39.71 16.96
CA VAL A 890 -24.07 39.41 18.19
C VAL A 890 -23.58 40.25 19.38
N LEU A 891 -22.27 40.38 19.57
CA LEU A 891 -21.69 41.29 20.56
C LEU A 891 -22.05 42.76 20.27
N GLY A 892 -22.03 43.17 19.00
CA GLY A 892 -22.44 44.51 18.57
C GLY A 892 -23.91 44.79 18.89
N PHE A 893 -24.83 43.85 18.62
CA PHE A 893 -26.24 43.98 18.98
C PHE A 893 -26.47 43.95 20.50
N MET A 894 -25.75 43.11 21.24
CA MET A 894 -25.80 43.07 22.71
C MET A 894 -25.32 44.39 23.31
N VAL A 895 -24.17 44.91 22.88
CA VAL A 895 -23.64 46.21 23.31
C VAL A 895 -24.58 47.34 22.89
N PHE A 896 -25.10 47.33 21.66
CA PHE A 896 -26.08 48.34 21.22
C PHE A 896 -27.34 48.33 22.07
N ALA A 897 -27.91 47.16 22.37
CA ALA A 897 -29.08 47.03 23.23
C ALA A 897 -28.78 47.51 24.67
N VAL A 898 -27.67 47.07 25.27
CA VAL A 898 -27.25 47.48 26.62
C VAL A 898 -26.96 48.98 26.70
N MET A 899 -26.24 49.54 25.73
CA MET A 899 -25.98 50.98 25.64
C MET A 899 -27.28 51.76 25.41
N SER A 900 -28.20 51.26 24.57
CA SER A 900 -29.51 51.87 24.35
C SER A 900 -30.39 51.84 25.59
N HIS A 901 -30.23 50.86 26.49
CA HIS A 901 -30.99 50.77 27.73
C HIS A 901 -30.40 51.67 28.83
N LEU A 902 -29.08 51.62 29.04
CA LEU A 902 -28.38 52.44 30.04
C LEU A 902 -28.44 53.92 29.67
N TYR A 903 -28.00 54.25 28.46
CA TYR A 903 -27.87 55.63 27.99
C TYR A 903 -29.10 56.11 27.19
N PHE A 904 -30.26 55.42 27.28
CA PHE A 904 -31.50 55.92 26.64
C PHE A 904 -31.76 57.36 27.06
N TRP A 905 -31.73 57.58 28.38
CA TRP A 905 -32.01 58.86 28.99
C TRP A 905 -30.91 59.87 28.73
N ASP A 906 -29.63 59.47 28.67
CA ASP A 906 -28.53 60.39 28.40
C ASP A 906 -28.46 60.83 26.93
N VAL A 907 -28.77 59.94 25.98
CA VAL A 907 -28.85 60.26 24.55
C VAL A 907 -30.12 61.07 24.26
N TRP A 908 -31.25 60.72 24.88
CA TRP A 908 -32.50 61.49 24.77
C TRP A 908 -32.38 62.86 25.43
N TYR A 909 -31.73 62.95 26.59
CA TYR A 909 -31.37 64.22 27.25
C TYR A 909 -30.38 65.03 26.40
N SER A 910 -29.38 64.40 25.79
CA SER A 910 -28.44 65.08 24.89
C SER A 910 -29.13 65.59 23.61
N TYR A 911 -30.09 64.84 23.07
CA TYR A 911 -30.93 65.27 21.95
C TYR A 911 -31.82 66.47 22.33
N HIS A 912 -32.48 66.42 23.50
CA HIS A 912 -33.26 67.56 24.02
C HIS A 912 -32.39 68.75 24.40
N TYR A 913 -31.18 68.54 24.92
CA TYR A 913 -30.21 69.58 25.25
C TYR A 913 -29.67 70.26 23.98
N CYS A 914 -29.30 69.50 22.96
CA CYS A 914 -28.85 70.04 21.68
C CYS A 914 -29.99 70.76 20.94
N THR A 915 -31.22 70.22 20.95
CA THR A 915 -32.37 70.92 20.35
C THR A 915 -32.81 72.14 21.14
N ALA A 916 -32.68 72.16 22.47
CA ALA A 916 -32.86 73.38 23.28
C ALA A 916 -31.78 74.43 22.98
N LYS A 917 -30.52 74.01 22.85
CA LYS A 917 -29.38 74.87 22.50
C LYS A 917 -29.48 75.44 21.07
N LEU A 918 -30.10 74.70 20.14
CA LEU A 918 -30.37 75.14 18.76
C LEU A 918 -31.65 75.97 18.59
N LYS A 919 -32.68 75.78 19.42
CA LYS A 919 -33.94 76.56 19.34
C LYS A 919 -33.91 77.88 20.11
N GLY A 920 -33.04 78.00 21.12
CA GLY A 920 -32.85 79.23 21.89
C GLY A 920 -34.00 79.60 22.82
N TYR A 921 -33.75 80.53 23.74
CA TYR A 921 -34.74 81.00 24.70
C TYR A 921 -35.65 82.08 24.12
N ARG A 922 -36.84 81.72 23.63
CA ARG A 922 -37.92 82.68 23.42
C ARG A 922 -38.41 83.21 24.78
N ARG A 923 -38.25 84.52 25.03
CA ARG A 923 -39.04 85.23 26.04
C ARG A 923 -40.51 85.25 25.58
N LEU A 924 -41.43 84.90 26.47
CA LEU A 924 -42.84 85.26 26.39
C LEU A 924 -43.10 86.30 27.48
N PRO A 925 -43.60 87.51 27.15
CA PRO A 925 -43.86 88.55 28.14
C PRO A 925 -45.32 88.53 28.62
N LEU A 926 -45.52 88.14 29.88
CA LEU A 926 -46.72 88.31 30.74
C LEU A 926 -46.28 87.87 32.16
N GLN A 927 -46.64 88.52 33.27
CA GLN A 927 -47.28 89.82 33.50
C GLN A 927 -46.74 90.37 34.85
N ASP A 928 -46.89 91.66 35.14
CA ASP A 928 -46.13 92.31 36.22
C ASP A 928 -46.37 91.73 37.63
N THR A 929 -45.27 91.36 38.28
CA THR A 929 -45.19 90.94 39.70
C THR A 929 -43.97 91.63 40.31
N CYS A 930 -44.19 92.45 41.33
CA CYS A 930 -43.16 93.34 41.89
C CYS A 930 -42.13 92.58 42.75
N TYR A 931 -42.52 91.44 43.31
CA TYR A 931 -41.70 90.59 44.18
C TYR A 931 -41.59 89.16 43.66
N ASP A 932 -40.46 88.50 43.91
CA ASP A 932 -40.27 87.08 43.60
C ASP A 932 -40.91 86.17 44.66
N ALA A 933 -40.93 86.58 45.92
CA ALA A 933 -41.66 85.88 46.98
C ALA A 933 -42.09 86.80 48.14
N PHE A 934 -43.31 86.58 48.65
CA PHE A 934 -43.75 87.07 49.95
C PHE A 934 -43.44 86.00 51.01
N ILE A 935 -42.97 86.42 52.19
CA ILE A 935 -42.59 85.50 53.29
C ILE A 935 -43.53 85.70 54.48
N ALA A 936 -44.26 84.64 54.83
CA ALA A 936 -45.18 84.59 55.95
C ALA A 936 -44.58 83.77 57.10
N PHE A 937 -44.40 84.40 58.26
CA PHE A 937 -43.73 83.82 59.44
C PHE A 937 -44.31 84.41 60.74
N ASP A 938 -43.88 83.87 61.90
CA ASP A 938 -44.29 84.39 63.20
C ASP A 938 -43.35 85.51 63.65
N ASN A 939 -43.72 86.77 63.41
CA ASN A 939 -42.98 87.93 63.89
C ASN A 939 -43.02 88.10 65.42
N THR A 940 -43.94 87.42 66.12
CA THR A 940 -43.97 87.39 67.59
C THR A 940 -43.03 86.34 68.19
N ASP A 941 -42.28 85.60 67.37
CA ASP A 941 -41.25 84.67 67.80
C ASP A 941 -39.85 85.22 67.41
N PRO A 942 -39.08 85.75 68.38
CA PRO A 942 -37.84 86.47 68.06
C PRO A 942 -36.80 85.57 67.38
N ALA A 943 -36.76 84.28 67.70
CA ALA A 943 -35.85 83.32 67.08
C ALA A 943 -36.21 83.02 65.62
N VAL A 944 -37.49 83.14 65.24
CA VAL A 944 -37.94 82.98 63.85
C VAL A 944 -37.66 84.26 63.06
N ASN A 945 -37.94 85.44 63.63
CA ASN A 945 -37.65 86.71 62.95
C ASN A 945 -36.13 86.89 62.73
N GLU A 946 -35.31 86.62 63.75
CA GLU A 946 -33.85 86.63 63.64
C GLU A 946 -33.36 85.70 62.51
N TRP A 947 -33.84 84.46 62.42
CA TRP A 947 -33.46 83.54 61.35
C TRP A 947 -33.93 84.00 59.95
N VAL A 948 -35.13 84.56 59.83
CA VAL A 948 -35.63 85.09 58.55
C VAL A 948 -34.77 86.26 58.09
N MET A 949 -34.50 87.23 58.96
CA MET A 949 -33.75 88.44 58.62
C MET A 949 -32.25 88.20 58.41
N THR A 950 -31.60 87.34 59.21
CA THR A 950 -30.14 87.13 59.15
C THR A 950 -29.70 86.04 58.17
N GLU A 951 -30.44 84.92 58.08
CA GLU A 951 -30.10 83.83 57.17
C GLU A 951 -30.90 83.92 55.87
N LEU A 952 -32.23 83.91 55.92
CA LEU A 952 -33.05 83.77 54.71
C LEU A 952 -32.98 84.99 53.78
N VAL A 953 -33.07 86.21 54.32
CA VAL A 953 -32.95 87.44 53.52
C VAL A 953 -31.52 87.60 52.97
N GLU A 954 -30.48 87.44 53.79
CA GLU A 954 -29.09 87.58 53.33
C GLU A 954 -28.76 86.60 52.19
N LYS A 955 -29.07 85.30 52.34
CA LYS A 955 -28.72 84.30 51.31
C LYS A 955 -29.54 84.43 50.03
N LEU A 956 -30.69 85.14 50.03
CA LEU A 956 -31.55 85.34 48.85
C LEU A 956 -31.41 86.72 48.19
N GLU A 957 -31.10 87.79 48.94
CA GLU A 957 -30.90 89.15 48.41
C GLU A 957 -29.41 89.49 48.13
N ASP A 958 -28.44 88.66 48.55
CA ASP A 958 -26.99 88.85 48.26
C ASP A 958 -26.67 89.04 46.77
N GLN A 959 -25.79 90.01 46.51
CA GLN A 959 -25.43 90.52 45.19
C GLN A 959 -24.64 89.53 44.34
N LYS A 960 -23.92 88.56 44.94
CA LYS A 960 -22.96 87.73 44.19
C LYS A 960 -23.58 86.60 43.38
N THR A 961 -24.78 86.10 43.75
CA THR A 961 -25.44 85.01 43.00
C THR A 961 -26.97 85.17 42.92
N ARG A 962 -27.42 85.96 41.93
CA ARG A 962 -28.82 86.15 41.52
C ARG A 962 -29.73 86.63 42.68
N LYS A 963 -29.86 87.95 42.79
CA LYS A 963 -30.82 88.61 43.68
C LYS A 963 -32.26 88.20 43.32
N PHE A 964 -33.04 87.87 44.35
CA PHE A 964 -34.50 87.86 44.32
C PHE A 964 -35.02 89.07 45.10
N ASN A 965 -36.19 89.62 44.75
CA ASN A 965 -36.84 90.66 45.56
C ASN A 965 -37.87 90.01 46.50
N LEU A 966 -37.70 90.19 47.82
CA LEU A 966 -38.59 89.62 48.84
C LEU A 966 -39.56 90.66 49.40
N CYS A 967 -40.79 90.25 49.73
CA CYS A 967 -41.77 91.05 50.44
C CYS A 967 -41.90 90.54 51.89
N LEU A 968 -41.83 91.43 52.88
CA LEU A 968 -41.87 91.12 54.31
C LEU A 968 -42.89 92.01 55.05
N GLU A 969 -43.66 91.43 55.98
CA GLU A 969 -44.72 92.14 56.72
C GLU A 969 -44.21 93.36 57.52
N GLU A 970 -42.95 93.31 58.00
CA GLU A 970 -42.32 94.40 58.77
C GLU A 970 -41.63 95.47 57.92
N ARG A 971 -41.40 95.22 56.62
CA ARG A 971 -40.60 96.07 55.71
C ARG A 971 -41.42 96.73 54.61
N ASP A 972 -42.36 95.99 54.05
CA ASP A 972 -43.00 96.32 52.76
C ASP A 972 -44.50 96.70 52.90
N TRP A 973 -45.10 96.54 54.09
CA TRP A 973 -46.51 96.90 54.34
C TRP A 973 -46.69 98.40 54.60
N LEU A 974 -47.75 98.97 54.00
CA LEU A 974 -48.05 100.40 54.15
C LEU A 974 -48.75 100.67 55.49
N PRO A 975 -48.18 101.52 56.38
CA PRO A 975 -48.77 101.82 57.68
C PRO A 975 -50.07 102.62 57.51
N GLY A 976 -51.14 102.14 58.16
CA GLY A 976 -52.47 102.76 58.12
C GLY A 976 -53.49 102.06 57.21
N GLN A 977 -53.07 101.14 56.33
CA GLN A 977 -53.99 100.26 55.60
C GLN A 977 -54.45 99.06 56.46
N PRO A 978 -55.64 98.48 56.19
CA PRO A 978 -56.08 97.25 56.83
C PRO A 978 -55.11 96.09 56.57
N VAL A 979 -54.78 95.33 57.61
CA VAL A 979 -53.86 94.17 57.54
C VAL A 979 -54.29 93.14 56.47
N PHE A 980 -55.59 92.94 56.30
CA PHE A 980 -56.14 91.99 55.32
C PHE A 980 -55.85 92.40 53.86
N ASP A 981 -55.84 93.70 53.56
CA ASP A 981 -55.60 94.22 52.21
C ASP A 981 -54.10 94.21 51.89
N ASN A 982 -53.26 94.70 52.83
CA ASN A 982 -51.80 94.57 52.76
C ASN A 982 -51.38 93.11 52.52
N LEU A 983 -51.99 92.16 53.26
CA LEU A 983 -51.73 90.72 53.12
C LEU A 983 -52.15 90.18 51.74
N SER A 984 -53.37 90.49 51.29
CA SER A 984 -53.89 90.05 50.00
C SER A 984 -53.03 90.56 48.82
N GLN A 985 -52.69 91.85 48.87
CA GLN A 985 -51.82 92.49 47.88
C GLN A 985 -50.39 91.90 47.88
N SER A 986 -49.83 91.60 49.07
CA SER A 986 -48.52 90.92 49.20
C SER A 986 -48.51 89.54 48.55
N ILE A 987 -49.60 88.77 48.70
CA ILE A 987 -49.76 87.45 48.10
C ILE A 987 -49.94 87.55 46.58
N GLN A 988 -50.70 88.54 46.07
CA GLN A 988 -50.95 88.70 44.63
C GLN A 988 -49.73 89.25 43.86
N LEU A 989 -49.05 90.27 44.37
CA LEU A 989 -47.90 90.90 43.70
C LEU A 989 -46.60 90.07 43.74
N SER A 990 -46.62 88.94 44.45
CA SER A 990 -45.50 88.01 44.57
C SER A 990 -45.68 86.78 43.67
N LYS A 991 -44.58 86.23 43.15
CA LYS A 991 -44.61 84.99 42.33
C LYS A 991 -44.77 83.71 43.18
N LYS A 992 -44.39 83.77 44.46
CA LYS A 992 -44.53 82.70 45.46
C LYS A 992 -44.94 83.28 46.82
N THR A 993 -45.52 82.42 47.67
CA THR A 993 -45.67 82.66 49.11
C THR A 993 -44.88 81.60 49.88
N ILE A 994 -43.83 82.02 50.59
CA ILE A 994 -42.98 81.17 51.41
C ILE A 994 -43.50 81.22 52.85
N PHE A 995 -43.96 80.09 53.38
CA PHE A 995 -44.34 79.96 54.78
C PHE A 995 -43.16 79.38 55.58
N VAL A 996 -42.70 80.11 56.59
CA VAL A 996 -41.69 79.62 57.55
C VAL A 996 -42.44 79.06 58.76
N LEU A 997 -42.34 77.75 58.96
CA LEU A 997 -43.25 77.00 59.82
C LEU A 997 -42.59 76.49 61.10
N THR A 998 -43.15 76.94 62.23
CA THR A 998 -42.98 76.39 63.58
C THR A 998 -44.32 75.90 64.13
N ASN A 999 -44.26 75.08 65.18
CA ASN A 999 -45.41 74.50 65.90
C ASN A 999 -46.29 75.58 66.58
N LYS A 1000 -45.71 76.74 66.91
CA LYS A 1000 -46.42 77.93 67.40
C LYS A 1000 -47.20 78.60 66.26
N TYR A 1001 -46.52 78.94 65.17
CA TYR A 1001 -47.11 79.72 64.08
C TYR A 1001 -48.35 79.07 63.44
N ILE A 1002 -48.33 77.75 63.23
CA ILE A 1002 -49.43 77.01 62.57
C ILE A 1002 -50.75 77.08 63.34
N LYS A 1003 -50.73 77.36 64.65
CA LYS A 1003 -51.94 77.52 65.47
C LYS A 1003 -52.51 78.93 65.42
N SER A 1004 -51.76 79.91 64.93
CA SER A 1004 -52.17 81.32 64.83
C SER A 1004 -53.34 81.54 63.87
N GLY A 1005 -54.05 82.66 64.06
CA GLY A 1005 -55.06 83.12 63.09
C GLY A 1005 -54.44 83.62 61.78
N SER A 1006 -53.29 84.31 61.86
CA SER A 1006 -52.57 84.84 60.69
C SER A 1006 -52.20 83.72 59.71
N PHE A 1007 -51.48 82.69 60.18
CA PHE A 1007 -51.10 81.56 59.33
C PHE A 1007 -52.29 80.96 58.58
N LYS A 1008 -53.42 80.72 59.25
CA LYS A 1008 -54.61 80.16 58.61
C LYS A 1008 -55.13 81.07 57.49
N THR A 1009 -55.27 82.37 57.76
CA THR A 1009 -55.79 83.35 56.80
C THR A 1009 -54.87 83.43 55.57
N THR A 1010 -53.58 83.64 55.78
CA THR A 1010 -52.55 83.70 54.74
C THR A 1010 -52.47 82.41 53.92
N PHE A 1011 -52.57 81.25 54.59
CA PHE A 1011 -52.53 79.95 53.93
C PHE A 1011 -53.80 79.66 53.12
N TYR A 1012 -54.99 80.03 53.61
CA TYR A 1012 -56.23 79.90 52.83
C TYR A 1012 -56.21 80.81 51.60
N MET A 1013 -55.76 82.07 51.72
CA MET A 1013 -55.59 82.97 50.57
C MET A 1013 -54.64 82.40 49.52
N ALA A 1014 -53.43 81.98 49.92
CA ALA A 1014 -52.46 81.42 49.00
C ALA A 1014 -52.90 80.07 48.39
N HIS A 1015 -53.71 79.29 49.12
CA HIS A 1015 -54.27 78.03 48.60
C HIS A 1015 -55.43 78.28 47.63
N GLN A 1016 -56.27 79.28 47.88
CA GLN A 1016 -57.32 79.68 46.95
C GLN A 1016 -56.71 80.22 45.65
N ARG A 1017 -55.67 81.07 45.73
CA ARG A 1017 -54.90 81.51 44.55
C ARG A 1017 -54.35 80.32 43.73
N LEU A 1018 -53.86 79.27 44.40
CA LEU A 1018 -53.40 78.03 43.74
C LEU A 1018 -54.53 77.30 43.00
N LEU A 1019 -55.76 77.30 43.53
CA LEU A 1019 -56.93 76.67 42.89
C LEU A 1019 -57.45 77.49 41.71
N ASP A 1020 -57.52 78.81 41.87
CA ASP A 1020 -58.09 79.76 40.91
C ASP A 1020 -57.15 79.98 39.70
N GLU A 1021 -55.86 80.27 39.95
CA GLU A 1021 -54.86 80.45 38.88
C GLU A 1021 -54.28 79.12 38.36
N LYS A 1022 -54.53 78.00 39.07
CA LYS A 1022 -53.97 76.66 38.79
C LYS A 1022 -52.43 76.58 38.80
N ILE A 1023 -51.77 77.59 39.38
CA ILE A 1023 -50.31 77.67 39.53
C ILE A 1023 -49.93 77.40 40.98
N ASP A 1024 -48.98 76.50 41.21
CA ASP A 1024 -48.47 76.26 42.56
C ASP A 1024 -47.57 77.40 43.04
N VAL A 1025 -48.15 78.30 43.85
CA VAL A 1025 -47.48 79.47 44.45
C VAL A 1025 -46.90 79.21 45.84
N ILE A 1026 -47.29 78.14 46.53
CA ILE A 1026 -46.92 77.91 47.94
C ILE A 1026 -45.54 77.22 48.06
N ILE A 1027 -44.69 77.72 48.96
CA ILE A 1027 -43.48 77.03 49.43
C ILE A 1027 -43.57 76.91 50.96
N LEU A 1028 -43.28 75.74 51.51
CA LEU A 1028 -43.28 75.47 52.95
C LEU A 1028 -41.87 75.15 53.43
N ILE A 1029 -41.32 75.99 54.31
CA ILE A 1029 -40.05 75.77 55.00
C ILE A 1029 -40.35 75.33 56.44
N PHE A 1030 -39.94 74.12 56.81
CA PHE A 1030 -40.07 73.61 58.17
C PHE A 1030 -38.75 73.77 58.92
N LEU A 1031 -38.73 74.64 59.94
CA LEU A 1031 -37.61 74.75 60.88
C LEU A 1031 -37.62 73.60 61.90
N GLU A 1032 -38.82 73.11 62.26
CA GLU A 1032 -39.04 72.02 63.23
C GLU A 1032 -39.59 70.76 62.55
N LYS A 1033 -39.05 69.58 62.89
CA LYS A 1033 -39.34 68.31 62.19
C LYS A 1033 -40.69 67.64 62.52
N ILE A 1034 -41.56 68.28 63.32
CA ILE A 1034 -42.65 67.60 64.04
C ILE A 1034 -43.92 67.37 63.19
N LEU A 1035 -44.09 68.07 62.06
CA LEU A 1035 -45.31 68.01 61.23
C LEU A 1035 -45.33 66.98 60.09
N GLN A 1036 -44.29 66.13 59.97
CA GLN A 1036 -44.20 65.06 58.97
C GLN A 1036 -45.33 64.01 59.02
N LYS A 1037 -46.25 64.06 60.00
CA LYS A 1037 -47.44 63.21 60.09
C LYS A 1037 -48.71 63.81 59.43
N SER A 1038 -48.73 65.10 59.09
CA SER A 1038 -49.90 65.73 58.46
C SER A 1038 -50.23 65.11 57.09
N ARG A 1039 -51.50 64.74 56.85
CA ARG A 1039 -51.96 64.18 55.56
C ARG A 1039 -51.70 65.15 54.41
N TYR A 1040 -51.95 66.45 54.61
CA TYR A 1040 -51.71 67.48 53.60
C TYR A 1040 -50.23 67.59 53.24
N VAL A 1041 -49.34 67.70 54.24
CA VAL A 1041 -47.89 67.82 54.00
C VAL A 1041 -47.33 66.55 53.33
N ARG A 1042 -47.83 65.36 53.69
CA ARG A 1042 -47.46 64.09 53.01
C ARG A 1042 -47.93 64.04 51.56
N LEU A 1043 -49.14 64.48 51.28
CA LEU A 1043 -49.68 64.57 49.92
C LEU A 1043 -48.87 65.58 49.08
N ARG A 1044 -48.64 66.78 49.62
CA ARG A 1044 -47.85 67.84 48.97
C ARG A 1044 -46.39 67.46 48.75
N LYS A 1045 -45.76 66.73 49.69
CA LYS A 1045 -44.39 66.20 49.53
C LYS A 1045 -44.29 65.06 48.50
N ARG A 1046 -45.43 64.46 48.09
CA ARG A 1046 -45.52 63.57 46.91
C ARG A 1046 -45.77 64.34 45.61
N LEU A 1047 -46.78 65.21 45.57
CA LEU A 1047 -47.19 65.95 44.38
C LEU A 1047 -46.16 67.01 43.94
N CYS A 1048 -45.67 67.81 44.89
CA CYS A 1048 -44.82 68.98 44.65
C CYS A 1048 -43.59 68.94 45.58
N ARG A 1049 -42.77 67.89 45.44
CA ARG A 1049 -41.63 67.59 46.33
C ARG A 1049 -40.64 68.76 46.52
N SER A 1050 -40.48 69.63 45.52
CA SER A 1050 -39.65 70.85 45.58
C SER A 1050 -40.24 71.99 46.41
N SER A 1051 -41.56 71.98 46.68
CA SER A 1051 -42.25 73.02 47.46
C SER A 1051 -42.21 72.79 48.97
N VAL A 1052 -41.68 71.65 49.44
CA VAL A 1052 -41.66 71.26 50.85
C VAL A 1052 -40.21 71.04 51.28
N LEU A 1053 -39.66 72.02 51.97
CA LEU A 1053 -38.26 72.08 52.38
C LEU A 1053 -38.14 71.96 53.90
N GLU A 1054 -37.15 71.21 54.37
CA GLU A 1054 -36.88 71.01 55.80
C GLU A 1054 -35.49 71.56 56.09
N TRP A 1055 -35.36 72.43 57.10
CA TRP A 1055 -34.08 73.04 57.45
C TRP A 1055 -33.12 71.98 57.99
N PRO A 1056 -31.92 71.81 57.39
CA PRO A 1056 -31.03 70.72 57.76
C PRO A 1056 -30.30 71.03 59.07
N THR A 1057 -30.46 70.16 60.06
CA THR A 1057 -29.75 70.18 61.35
C THR A 1057 -28.25 69.85 61.26
N ASN A 1058 -27.67 69.85 60.05
CA ASN A 1058 -26.25 69.65 59.79
C ASN A 1058 -25.77 70.80 58.88
N PRO A 1059 -24.85 71.67 59.34
CA PRO A 1059 -24.37 72.81 58.55
C PRO A 1059 -23.85 72.44 57.16
N ARG A 1060 -23.21 71.27 57.01
CA ARG A 1060 -22.71 70.80 55.70
C ARG A 1060 -23.81 70.52 54.66
N SER A 1061 -25.07 70.44 55.07
CA SER A 1061 -26.22 70.25 54.19
C SER A 1061 -27.00 71.54 53.88
N GLN A 1062 -26.69 72.66 54.54
CA GLN A 1062 -27.35 73.96 54.29
C GLN A 1062 -27.14 74.48 52.85
N PRO A 1063 -25.97 74.35 52.19
CA PRO A 1063 -25.82 74.79 50.79
C PRO A 1063 -26.81 74.12 49.82
N TYR A 1064 -27.10 72.82 50.04
CA TYR A 1064 -28.08 72.08 49.25
C TYR A 1064 -29.53 72.58 49.50
N PHE A 1065 -29.87 72.91 50.76
CA PHE A 1065 -31.15 73.54 51.08
C PHE A 1065 -31.29 74.89 50.35
N TRP A 1066 -30.28 75.78 50.44
CA TRP A 1066 -30.33 77.09 49.81
C TRP A 1066 -30.43 77.02 48.29
N GLN A 1067 -29.67 76.12 47.64
CA GLN A 1067 -29.77 75.92 46.20
C GLN A 1067 -31.12 75.32 45.77
N THR A 1068 -31.72 74.46 46.60
CA THR A 1068 -33.08 73.94 46.37
C THR A 1068 -34.14 75.04 46.51
N LEU A 1069 -34.02 75.91 47.51
CA LEU A 1069 -34.92 77.06 47.72
C LEU A 1069 -34.82 78.08 46.55
N LYS A 1070 -33.60 78.49 46.16
CA LYS A 1070 -33.39 79.39 45.01
C LYS A 1070 -33.97 78.80 43.72
N ASN A 1071 -33.87 77.48 43.52
CA ASN A 1071 -34.50 76.80 42.39
C ASN A 1071 -36.04 76.81 42.48
N ALA A 1072 -36.62 76.50 43.65
CA ALA A 1072 -38.07 76.46 43.85
C ALA A 1072 -38.76 77.83 43.66
N ILE A 1073 -38.09 78.92 44.04
CA ILE A 1073 -38.55 80.29 43.76
C ILE A 1073 -38.45 80.60 42.26
N ALA A 1074 -37.34 80.22 41.61
CA ALA A 1074 -37.11 80.47 40.19
C ALA A 1074 -37.95 79.63 39.23
N THR A 1075 -38.56 78.52 39.67
CA THR A 1075 -39.41 77.66 38.83
C THR A 1075 -40.83 78.20 38.66
N CYS A 1076 -41.19 78.55 37.42
CA CYS A 1076 -42.57 78.79 37.01
C CYS A 1076 -43.31 77.43 36.90
N ASN A 1077 -44.39 77.25 37.67
CA ASN A 1077 -44.97 75.93 37.93
C ASN A 1077 -46.08 75.51 36.93
N THR A 1078 -46.18 76.15 35.77
CA THR A 1078 -47.22 75.96 34.74
C THR A 1078 -47.24 74.59 34.04
N LEU A 1079 -46.30 73.69 34.38
CA LEU A 1079 -46.22 72.32 33.82
C LEU A 1079 -46.23 71.20 34.89
N ALA A 1080 -46.34 71.54 36.19
CA ALA A 1080 -46.16 70.56 37.26
C ALA A 1080 -47.37 69.65 37.54
N TYR A 1081 -48.59 70.09 37.20
CA TYR A 1081 -49.84 69.41 37.61
C TYR A 1081 -50.58 68.63 36.51
N ASN A 1082 -50.25 68.82 35.23
CA ASN A 1082 -51.08 68.32 34.12
C ASN A 1082 -50.91 66.81 33.80
N ASN A 1083 -49.85 66.14 34.28
CA ASN A 1083 -49.55 64.75 33.90
C ASN A 1083 -50.14 63.68 34.86
N LEU A 1084 -51.06 64.05 35.76
CA LEU A 1084 -51.59 63.15 36.80
C LEU A 1084 -53.11 63.24 37.01
N LEU A 1085 -53.85 63.93 36.13
CA LEU A 1085 -55.29 64.17 36.27
C LEU A 1085 -56.08 64.12 34.93
N GLN A 1086 -55.66 63.22 34.04
CA GLN A 1086 -56.44 62.62 32.96
C GLN A 1086 -55.99 61.15 32.90
N GLU A 1087 -56.83 60.11 32.93
CA GLU A 1087 -58.29 59.98 33.10
C GLU A 1087 -58.52 59.06 34.34
N THR A 1088 -59.64 59.08 35.07
CA THR A 1088 -61.00 58.70 34.62
C THR A 1088 -62.09 59.64 35.08
N VAL A 1089 -63.06 59.89 34.19
CA VAL A 1089 -64.48 59.70 34.52
C VAL A 1089 -64.74 58.19 34.48
#